data_AF-A0A813V8L3-F1
#
_entry.id   AF-A0A813V8L3-F1
#
_cell.length_a   1.000
_cell.length_b   1.000
_cell.length_c   1.000
_cell.angle_alpha   90.00
_cell.angle_beta   90.00
_cell.angle_gamma   90.00
#
_symmetry.space_group_name_H-M   'P 1'
#
loop_
_entity.id
_entity.type
_entity.pdbx_description
1 polymer ?
#
loop_
_entity_poly.entity_id
_entity_poly.type
_entity_poly.pdbx_seq_one_letter_code
_entity_poly.pdbx_strand_id
1 'polypeptide(L)'
;MPLIVISGGPCSGKSTRAKELLDYFQTKAMPVQIITDNNLDRNAVYTDNTLEKQARSDLKAETQRLVTKTDLVILDALNYIKGYRYELYCITKLYQTVQCTIYCNTPAHVAREWNTANHRYDPSIFDALVQRYEPPEGRNRWDAPLFEITPEDQLPLEQIADYLANKRPPPPNKSTVNLPISDTNFLHDVDRVTQDVIDSIVQQSKMAVLGQQFSIPGTTEKINWNQNHSVSDLRRIRQQYLKFIKTHPPSKDNTNTTSFGKDVFPRLTAVLVADASNRKAMLLIRSPTLTFAFIFFILSICLTILTFNVPYDDSQYLIQFLIICPPINSIFLFLFSATWIERRFRLSYMPFICLIILMLSSLTLTLVSSLLLSLSITMYFNLIFYSFFFLLFLSLIIVTIISYSYGSLFIHRHRNMMTVQQQNSEIPKNVELLKLDKYSFKSSDNNELILFMSKLPGRRIRHDIRNIQDDLNQIQVHTIITLNEPKELSFMNMTNKNFYNMDIYSMHVKRANMEHIVYPIRDRFIPKSISDYMQFLYCIILSVNRSSRNRLLVHCMGGMGRTGLTAVCLDLTYENMMANENEPKTKQKFVERFCHYPFLLANHCRVCRAIANVRQARPGTIHNPLQILFAHEYYARLKSSSYMQQIKHILDLNEKLLSSTQDEFALPTNISL
;
A
#
# COMPACT_ATOMS: atom_id res chain seq x y z
N MET A 1 15.57 27.09 -19.10
CA MET A 1 14.61 28.05 -18.59
C MET A 1 13.28 27.30 -18.62
N PRO A 2 12.13 27.94 -18.47
CA PRO A 2 10.90 27.21 -18.19
C PRO A 2 10.22 26.61 -19.42
N LEU A 3 9.23 25.76 -19.17
CA LEU A 3 8.31 25.22 -20.17
C LEU A 3 6.98 25.99 -20.10
N ILE A 4 6.53 26.52 -21.23
CA ILE A 4 5.18 27.06 -21.40
C ILE A 4 4.35 26.00 -22.13
N VAL A 5 3.25 25.57 -21.52
CA VAL A 5 2.29 24.63 -22.12
C VAL A 5 1.04 25.39 -22.51
N ILE A 6 0.74 25.46 -23.81
CA ILE A 6 -0.50 26.09 -24.30
C ILE A 6 -1.57 25.00 -24.44
N SER A 7 -2.73 25.21 -23.84
CA SER A 7 -3.86 24.27 -23.86
C SER A 7 -5.12 25.00 -24.34
N GLY A 8 -5.97 24.30 -25.10
CA GLY A 8 -7.20 24.87 -25.64
C GLY A 8 -7.86 23.92 -26.63
N GLY A 9 -9.17 24.05 -26.81
CA GLY A 9 -9.92 23.29 -27.81
C GLY A 9 -9.37 23.45 -29.24
N PRO A 10 -9.79 22.60 -30.20
CA PRO A 10 -9.39 22.76 -31.60
C PRO A 10 -9.72 24.18 -32.09
N CYS A 11 -8.83 24.79 -32.86
CA CYS A 11 -9.01 26.15 -33.39
C CYS A 11 -9.30 27.23 -32.32
N SER A 12 -8.65 27.19 -31.15
CA SER A 12 -8.80 28.19 -30.08
C SER A 12 -7.74 29.32 -30.09
N GLY A 13 -7.03 29.54 -31.20
CA GLY A 13 -6.01 30.60 -31.28
C GLY A 13 -4.67 30.32 -30.58
N LYS A 14 -4.39 29.06 -30.19
CA LYS A 14 -3.14 28.66 -29.51
C LYS A 14 -1.87 29.11 -30.23
N SER A 15 -1.77 28.82 -31.52
CA SER A 15 -0.59 29.18 -32.33
C SER A 15 -0.41 30.69 -32.47
N THR A 16 -1.48 31.49 -32.38
CA THR A 16 -1.38 32.96 -32.35
C THR A 16 -0.73 33.40 -31.04
N ARG A 17 -1.20 32.87 -29.90
CA ARG A 17 -0.61 33.16 -28.57
C ARG A 17 0.83 32.65 -28.46
N ALA A 18 1.15 31.51 -29.09
CA ALA A 18 2.52 30.99 -29.16
C ALA A 18 3.47 31.96 -29.86
N LYS A 19 3.03 32.60 -30.96
CA LYS A 19 3.79 33.61 -31.69
C LYS A 19 3.95 34.89 -30.88
N GLU A 20 2.88 35.39 -30.24
CA GLU A 20 2.96 36.56 -29.34
C GLU A 20 4.03 36.38 -28.25
N LEU A 21 4.10 35.19 -27.64
CA LEU A 21 5.13 34.85 -26.65
C LEU A 21 6.52 34.81 -27.25
N LEU A 22 6.65 34.20 -28.44
CA LEU A 22 7.93 34.12 -29.14
C LEU A 22 8.48 35.51 -29.42
N ASP A 23 7.68 36.38 -30.04
CA ASP A 23 8.09 37.73 -30.43
C ASP A 23 8.51 38.55 -29.20
N TYR A 24 7.73 38.45 -28.11
CA TYR A 24 8.02 39.14 -26.87
C TYR A 24 9.33 38.65 -26.21
N PHE A 25 9.55 37.34 -26.12
CA PHE A 25 10.73 36.79 -25.47
C PHE A 25 11.99 36.86 -26.33
N GLN A 26 11.86 36.87 -27.67
CA GLN A 26 12.95 37.20 -28.59
C GLN A 26 13.38 38.66 -28.41
N THR A 27 12.45 39.58 -28.21
CA THR A 27 12.76 41.00 -27.91
C THR A 27 13.57 41.14 -26.62
N LYS A 28 13.41 40.22 -25.65
CA LYS A 28 14.21 40.15 -24.41
C LYS A 28 15.53 39.39 -24.56
N ALA A 29 15.96 39.07 -25.78
CA ALA A 29 17.19 38.32 -26.09
C ALA A 29 17.30 36.95 -25.40
N MET A 30 16.15 36.30 -25.14
CA MET A 30 16.14 34.94 -24.57
C MET A 30 16.07 33.89 -25.68
N PRO A 31 16.79 32.77 -25.57
CA PRO A 31 16.67 31.67 -26.52
C PRO A 31 15.32 30.97 -26.31
N VAL A 32 14.45 31.05 -27.32
CA VAL A 32 13.10 30.47 -27.31
C VAL A 32 12.98 29.43 -28.41
N GLN A 33 12.42 28.27 -28.07
CA GLN A 33 12.09 27.21 -29.03
C GLN A 33 10.61 26.88 -28.94
N ILE A 34 9.94 26.81 -30.09
CA ILE A 34 8.54 26.36 -30.19
C ILE A 34 8.51 24.93 -30.70
N ILE A 35 7.79 24.07 -29.98
CA ILE A 35 7.42 22.72 -30.41
C ILE A 35 5.97 22.78 -30.88
N THR A 36 5.72 22.36 -32.12
CA THR A 36 4.38 22.37 -32.72
C THR A 36 4.04 21.04 -33.39
N ASP A 37 2.74 20.76 -33.52
CA ASP A 37 2.22 19.61 -34.27
C ASP A 37 1.81 19.94 -35.71
N ASN A 38 2.28 21.08 -36.26
CA ASN A 38 1.85 21.60 -37.56
C ASN A 38 2.25 20.70 -38.75
N ASN A 39 3.27 19.87 -38.60
CA ASN A 39 3.77 18.99 -39.67
C ASN A 39 2.97 17.69 -39.81
N LEU A 40 1.96 17.47 -38.96
CA LEU A 40 1.13 16.27 -38.97
C LEU A 40 -0.14 16.49 -39.80
N ASP A 41 -0.57 15.45 -40.51
CA ASP A 41 -1.94 15.40 -41.03
C ASP A 41 -2.90 15.21 -39.85
N ARG A 42 -3.47 16.32 -39.38
CA ARG A 42 -4.32 16.36 -38.19
C ARG A 42 -5.56 15.48 -38.34
N ASN A 43 -6.20 15.46 -39.50
CA ASN A 43 -7.42 14.67 -39.69
C ASN A 43 -7.12 13.18 -39.66
N ALA A 44 -6.03 12.74 -40.30
CA ALA A 44 -5.60 11.34 -40.22
C ALA A 44 -5.20 10.95 -38.78
N VAL A 45 -4.42 11.79 -38.10
CA VAL A 45 -3.91 11.50 -36.74
C VAL A 45 -5.04 11.42 -35.72
N TYR A 46 -6.01 12.33 -35.74
CA TYR A 46 -7.10 12.35 -34.75
C TYR A 46 -8.26 11.39 -35.06
N THR A 47 -8.20 10.70 -36.20
CA THR A 47 -9.11 9.59 -36.54
C THR A 47 -8.65 8.27 -35.90
N ASP A 48 -7.34 8.06 -35.76
CA ASP A 48 -6.75 6.84 -35.18
C ASP A 48 -6.13 7.11 -33.80
N ASN A 49 -6.67 6.46 -32.77
CA ASN A 49 -6.16 6.54 -31.40
C ASN A 49 -4.67 6.16 -31.25
N THR A 50 -4.17 5.28 -32.13
CA THR A 50 -2.77 4.82 -32.13
C THR A 50 -1.85 5.92 -32.63
N LEU A 51 -2.19 6.54 -33.76
CA LEU A 51 -1.45 7.67 -34.33
C LEU A 51 -1.51 8.88 -33.40
N GLU A 52 -2.67 9.14 -32.80
CA GLU A 52 -2.83 10.22 -31.83
C GLU A 52 -1.93 10.00 -30.59
N LYS A 53 -1.85 8.76 -30.09
CA LYS A 53 -0.96 8.41 -28.98
C LYS A 53 0.51 8.58 -29.37
N GLN A 54 0.87 8.18 -30.60
CA GLN A 54 2.22 8.34 -31.12
C GLN A 54 2.61 9.82 -31.24
N ALA A 55 1.77 10.65 -31.86
CA ALA A 55 1.99 12.09 -31.98
C ALA A 55 2.21 12.76 -30.61
N ARG A 56 1.42 12.39 -29.59
CA ARG A 56 1.63 12.88 -28.22
C ARG A 56 2.96 12.41 -27.60
N SER A 57 3.35 11.17 -27.86
CA SER A 57 4.63 10.61 -27.42
C SER A 57 5.80 11.35 -28.06
N ASP A 58 5.71 11.68 -29.35
CA ASP A 58 6.76 12.37 -30.11
C ASP A 58 6.93 13.81 -29.61
N LEU A 59 5.83 14.57 -29.45
CA LEU A 59 5.84 15.92 -28.87
C LEU A 59 6.45 15.93 -27.46
N LYS A 60 6.16 14.89 -26.65
CA LYS A 60 6.69 14.76 -25.30
C LYS A 60 8.19 14.45 -25.31
N ALA A 61 8.64 13.55 -26.19
CA ALA A 61 10.04 13.23 -26.35
C ALA A 61 10.85 14.46 -26.80
N GLU A 62 10.31 15.23 -27.73
CA GLU A 62 10.92 16.49 -28.19
C GLU A 62 10.94 17.54 -27.08
N THR A 63 9.85 17.66 -26.31
CA THR A 63 9.83 18.55 -25.13
C THR A 63 10.91 18.15 -24.12
N GLN A 64 11.05 16.86 -23.84
CA GLN A 64 12.07 16.37 -22.93
C GLN A 64 13.50 16.65 -23.42
N ARG A 65 13.72 16.61 -24.74
CA ARG A 65 15.01 16.88 -25.37
C ARG A 65 15.42 18.35 -25.27
N LEU A 66 14.45 19.26 -25.40
CA LEU A 66 14.71 20.71 -25.49
C LEU A 66 14.62 21.44 -24.13
N VAL A 67 13.94 20.86 -23.13
CA VAL A 67 13.84 21.47 -21.80
C VAL A 67 15.20 21.46 -21.10
N THR A 68 15.79 22.65 -20.94
CA THR A 68 17.06 22.88 -20.23
C THR A 68 16.88 23.88 -19.09
N LYS A 69 17.92 24.16 -18.29
CA LYS A 69 17.89 25.25 -17.28
C LYS A 69 18.09 26.64 -17.88
N THR A 70 18.53 26.75 -19.14
CA THR A 70 18.85 28.01 -19.84
C THR A 70 17.86 28.44 -20.92
N ASP A 71 17.14 27.52 -21.59
CA ASP A 71 16.31 27.89 -22.76
C ASP A 71 14.80 27.84 -22.46
N LEU A 72 14.01 28.72 -23.07
CA LEU A 72 12.55 28.73 -22.93
C LEU A 72 11.94 27.83 -24.01
N VAL A 73 11.09 26.89 -23.60
CA VAL A 73 10.38 26.00 -24.53
C VAL A 73 8.89 26.32 -24.49
N ILE A 74 8.28 26.56 -25.65
CA ILE A 74 6.85 26.76 -25.82
C ILE A 74 6.27 25.54 -26.54
N LEU A 75 5.35 24.83 -25.89
CA LEU A 75 4.64 23.71 -26.48
C LEU A 75 3.28 24.17 -27.01
N ASP A 76 3.20 24.42 -28.31
CA ASP A 76 1.97 24.75 -29.06
C ASP A 76 1.38 23.48 -29.68
N ALA A 77 0.51 22.83 -28.91
CA ALA A 77 -0.24 21.65 -29.33
C ALA A 77 -1.62 21.67 -28.65
N LEU A 78 -2.50 20.71 -28.95
CA LEU A 78 -3.80 20.63 -28.29
C LEU A 78 -3.70 20.50 -26.76
N ASN A 79 -2.74 19.70 -26.25
CA ASN A 79 -2.50 19.46 -24.81
C ASN A 79 -3.79 19.16 -24.01
N TYR A 80 -4.73 18.50 -24.67
CA TYR A 80 -6.16 18.52 -24.35
C TYR A 80 -6.58 17.49 -23.30
N ILE A 81 -5.68 16.59 -22.90
CA ILE A 81 -5.90 15.51 -21.93
C ILE A 81 -5.14 15.84 -20.63
N LYS A 82 -5.82 15.75 -19.49
CA LYS A 82 -5.25 16.02 -18.15
C LYS A 82 -4.04 15.14 -17.83
N GLY A 83 -4.13 13.85 -18.16
CA GLY A 83 -3.03 12.91 -17.96
C GLY A 83 -1.76 13.31 -18.71
N TYR A 84 -1.89 13.87 -19.92
CA TYR A 84 -0.75 14.31 -20.72
C TYR A 84 -0.07 15.55 -20.13
N ARG A 85 -0.85 16.54 -19.68
CA ARG A 85 -0.29 17.72 -18.98
C ARG A 85 0.43 17.34 -17.68
N TYR A 86 -0.08 16.34 -16.95
CA TYR A 86 0.61 15.80 -15.78
C TYR A 86 1.96 15.15 -16.14
N GLU A 87 2.06 14.44 -17.27
CA GLU A 87 3.33 13.89 -17.74
C GLU A 87 4.35 14.99 -18.11
N LEU A 88 3.92 16.06 -18.76
CA LEU A 88 4.76 17.25 -19.04
C LEU A 88 5.26 17.88 -17.74
N TYR A 89 4.41 17.97 -16.72
CA TYR A 89 4.79 18.45 -15.39
C TYR A 89 5.81 17.54 -14.67
N CYS A 90 5.78 16.23 -14.94
CA CYS A 90 6.79 15.32 -14.43
C CYS A 90 8.16 15.55 -15.10
N ILE A 91 8.18 15.93 -16.38
CA ILE A 91 9.40 16.33 -17.09
C ILE A 91 9.97 17.59 -16.45
N THR A 92 9.18 18.65 -16.26
CA THR A 92 9.70 19.90 -15.65
C THR A 92 10.23 19.69 -14.23
N LYS A 93 9.60 18.80 -13.45
CA LYS A 93 10.14 18.32 -12.16
C LYS A 93 11.47 17.59 -12.27
N LEU A 94 11.63 16.74 -13.28
CA LEU A 94 12.87 15.98 -13.50
C LEU A 94 14.05 16.93 -13.78
N TYR A 95 13.82 17.92 -14.65
CA TYR A 95 14.85 18.90 -15.03
C TYR A 95 14.95 20.09 -14.07
N GLN A 96 14.12 20.12 -13.02
CA GLN A 96 14.04 21.22 -12.04
C GLN A 96 13.81 22.57 -12.72
N THR A 97 12.88 22.60 -13.67
CA THR A 97 12.47 23.81 -14.39
C THR A 97 11.04 24.19 -14.01
N VAL A 98 10.70 25.47 -14.20
CA VAL A 98 9.34 25.97 -13.94
C VAL A 98 8.45 25.62 -15.13
N GLN A 99 7.18 25.31 -14.86
CA GLN A 99 6.13 25.21 -15.87
C GLN A 99 5.11 26.34 -15.71
N CYS A 100 4.60 26.84 -16.82
CA CYS A 100 3.46 27.73 -16.89
C CYS A 100 2.43 27.19 -17.88
N THR A 101 1.14 27.22 -17.51
CA THR A 101 0.05 26.77 -18.40
C THR A 101 -0.73 27.97 -18.89
N ILE A 102 -0.90 28.06 -20.21
CA ILE A 102 -1.70 29.08 -20.87
C ILE A 102 -2.95 28.40 -21.41
N TYR A 103 -4.11 28.83 -20.94
CA TYR A 103 -5.40 28.28 -21.36
C TYR A 103 -6.12 29.26 -22.28
N CYS A 104 -6.20 28.88 -23.56
CA CYS A 104 -7.03 29.57 -24.54
C CYS A 104 -8.50 29.12 -24.37
N ASN A 105 -9.26 29.86 -23.58
CA ASN A 105 -10.68 29.62 -23.32
C ASN A 105 -11.54 30.26 -24.41
N THR A 106 -11.50 29.68 -25.61
CA THR A 106 -12.35 30.08 -26.73
C THR A 106 -13.66 29.30 -26.69
N PRO A 107 -14.83 29.97 -26.71
CA PRO A 107 -16.11 29.29 -26.83
C PRO A 107 -16.18 28.39 -28.07
N ALA A 108 -16.80 27.21 -27.95
CA ALA A 108 -16.82 26.22 -29.03
C ALA A 108 -17.45 26.72 -30.34
N HIS A 109 -18.43 27.65 -30.27
CA HIS A 109 -19.05 28.22 -31.46
C HIS A 109 -18.08 29.12 -32.24
N VAL A 110 -17.32 29.98 -31.56
CA VAL A 110 -16.28 30.83 -32.18
C VAL A 110 -15.17 29.95 -32.78
N ALA A 111 -14.72 28.94 -32.04
CA ALA A 111 -13.71 28.01 -32.53
C ALA A 111 -14.19 27.24 -33.78
N ARG A 112 -15.49 26.93 -33.87
CA ARG A 112 -16.11 26.30 -35.05
C ARG A 112 -16.14 27.26 -36.24
N GLU A 113 -16.47 28.54 -36.03
CA GLU A 113 -16.39 29.55 -37.09
C GLU A 113 -14.98 29.68 -37.65
N TRP A 114 -13.96 29.73 -36.79
CA TRP A 114 -12.56 29.75 -37.21
C TRP A 114 -12.14 28.46 -37.90
N ASN A 115 -12.67 27.30 -37.49
CA ASN A 115 -12.42 26.05 -38.18
C ASN A 115 -13.03 26.04 -39.59
N THR A 116 -14.24 26.56 -39.76
CA THR A 116 -14.90 26.68 -41.07
C THR A 116 -14.13 27.62 -41.99
N ALA A 117 -13.61 28.73 -41.47
CA ALA A 117 -12.83 29.68 -42.26
C ALA A 117 -11.46 29.14 -42.71
N ASN A 118 -10.80 28.32 -41.86
CA ASN A 118 -9.44 27.84 -42.10
C ASN A 118 -9.36 26.37 -42.57
N HIS A 119 -10.50 25.66 -42.61
CA HIS A 119 -10.62 24.24 -42.95
C HIS A 119 -9.56 23.34 -42.27
N ARG A 120 -9.32 23.56 -40.96
CA ARG A 120 -8.23 22.92 -40.21
C ARG A 120 -8.55 21.49 -39.76
N TYR A 121 -9.82 21.22 -39.46
CA TYR A 121 -10.33 19.90 -39.05
C TYR A 121 -11.64 19.62 -39.77
N ASP A 122 -11.86 18.34 -40.11
CA ASP A 122 -13.16 17.89 -40.57
C ASP A 122 -14.22 18.10 -39.46
N PRO A 123 -15.47 18.43 -39.80
CA PRO A 123 -16.49 18.75 -38.79
C PRO A 123 -16.69 17.65 -37.74
N SER A 124 -16.66 16.39 -38.16
CA SER A 124 -16.77 15.23 -37.26
C SER A 124 -15.61 15.12 -36.28
N ILE A 125 -14.38 15.36 -36.75
CA ILE A 125 -13.17 15.33 -35.92
C ILE A 125 -13.13 16.51 -34.97
N PHE A 126 -13.52 17.71 -35.43
CA PHE A 126 -13.63 18.89 -34.60
C PHE A 126 -14.58 18.65 -33.43
N ASP A 127 -15.79 18.15 -33.68
CA ASP A 127 -16.78 17.89 -32.65
C ASP A 127 -16.29 16.82 -31.66
N ALA A 128 -15.66 15.76 -32.17
CA ALA A 128 -15.05 14.73 -31.32
C ALA A 128 -13.92 15.28 -30.44
N LEU A 129 -13.10 16.21 -30.93
CA LEU A 129 -12.03 16.83 -30.15
C LEU A 129 -12.58 17.79 -29.09
N VAL A 130 -13.63 18.56 -29.40
CA VAL A 130 -14.30 19.43 -28.42
C VAL A 130 -14.91 18.60 -27.30
N GLN A 131 -15.56 17.48 -27.60
CA GLN A 131 -16.15 16.59 -26.59
C GLN A 131 -15.11 15.93 -25.68
N ARG A 132 -13.93 15.62 -26.22
CA ARG A 132 -12.83 15.00 -25.46
C ARG A 132 -11.97 16.00 -24.69
N TYR A 133 -12.17 17.30 -24.86
CA TYR A 133 -11.32 18.31 -24.24
C TYR A 133 -11.52 18.39 -22.72
N GLU A 134 -10.43 18.20 -21.98
CA GLU A 134 -10.39 18.36 -20.52
C GLU A 134 -9.68 19.68 -20.17
N PRO A 135 -10.43 20.75 -19.83
CA PRO A 135 -9.85 22.06 -19.57
C PRO A 135 -8.87 22.01 -18.38
N PRO A 136 -7.77 22.78 -18.43
CA PRO A 136 -6.84 22.90 -17.30
C PRO A 136 -7.51 23.58 -16.10
N GLU A 137 -7.15 23.14 -14.89
CA GLU A 137 -7.74 23.66 -13.65
C GLU A 137 -6.65 24.23 -12.74
N GLY A 138 -6.71 25.51 -12.38
CA GLY A 138 -5.69 26.14 -11.53
C GLY A 138 -5.54 25.55 -10.12
N ARG A 139 -6.53 24.75 -9.66
CA ARG A 139 -6.45 23.98 -8.41
C ARG A 139 -5.42 22.84 -8.51
N ASN A 140 -5.18 22.31 -9.70
CA ASN A 140 -4.22 21.26 -9.92
C ASN A 140 -2.80 21.85 -9.92
N ARG A 141 -1.93 21.32 -9.05
CA ARG A 141 -0.54 21.79 -8.94
C ARG A 141 0.24 21.74 -10.26
N TRP A 142 -0.09 20.79 -11.15
CA TRP A 142 0.57 20.61 -12.44
C TRP A 142 0.00 21.47 -13.57
N ASP A 143 -1.18 22.06 -13.38
CA ASP A 143 -1.72 23.07 -14.30
C ASP A 143 -1.40 24.50 -13.79
N ALA A 144 -0.99 24.65 -12.53
CA ALA A 144 -0.68 25.93 -11.89
C ALA A 144 0.75 26.44 -12.19
N PRO A 145 0.92 27.75 -12.48
CA PRO A 145 -0.09 28.79 -12.63
C PRO A 145 -0.81 28.63 -13.97
N LEU A 146 -2.07 29.00 -13.93
CA LEU A 146 -2.97 28.95 -15.07
C LEU A 146 -3.29 30.38 -15.50
N PHE A 147 -2.85 30.76 -16.69
CA PHE A 147 -3.25 32.01 -17.33
C PHE A 147 -4.38 31.71 -18.31
N GLU A 148 -5.61 32.04 -17.92
CA GLU A 148 -6.81 31.86 -18.74
C GLU A 148 -7.08 33.11 -19.57
N ILE A 149 -7.29 32.93 -20.87
CA ILE A 149 -7.38 34.00 -21.86
C ILE A 149 -8.53 33.70 -22.81
N THR A 150 -9.44 34.66 -22.96
CA THR A 150 -10.48 34.65 -23.99
C THR A 150 -9.97 35.27 -25.30
N PRO A 151 -10.63 35.07 -26.44
CA PRO A 151 -10.23 35.69 -27.72
C PRO A 151 -10.02 37.20 -27.66
N GLU A 152 -10.81 37.89 -26.85
CA GLU A 152 -10.83 39.35 -26.71
C GLU A 152 -9.72 39.88 -25.78
N ASP A 153 -9.20 39.02 -24.90
CA ASP A 153 -8.20 39.40 -23.90
C ASP A 153 -6.81 39.61 -24.52
N GLN A 154 -6.04 40.52 -23.94
CA GLN A 154 -4.60 40.64 -24.22
C GLN A 154 -3.81 39.65 -23.36
N LEU A 155 -2.79 39.03 -23.96
CA LEU A 155 -1.92 38.09 -23.26
C LEU A 155 -1.06 38.84 -22.22
N PRO A 156 -1.09 38.47 -20.91
CA PRO A 156 -0.33 39.17 -19.87
C PRO A 156 1.16 38.78 -19.89
N LEU A 157 1.88 39.22 -20.94
CA LEU A 157 3.27 38.88 -21.25
C LEU A 157 4.25 39.20 -20.11
N GLU A 158 4.06 40.33 -19.43
CA GLU A 158 4.92 40.74 -18.31
C GLU A 158 4.74 39.83 -17.10
N GLN A 159 3.50 39.47 -16.75
CA GLN A 159 3.21 38.59 -15.61
C GLN A 159 3.74 37.18 -15.86
N ILE A 160 3.63 36.70 -17.11
CA ILE A 160 4.19 35.41 -17.51
C ILE A 160 5.71 35.45 -17.37
N ALA A 161 6.38 36.50 -17.86
CA ALA A 161 7.84 36.64 -17.73
C ALA A 161 8.30 36.70 -16.27
N ASP A 162 7.62 37.48 -15.44
CA ASP A 162 7.91 37.63 -14.01
C ASP A 162 7.79 36.30 -13.27
N TYR A 163 6.69 35.57 -13.51
CA TYR A 163 6.49 34.23 -12.95
C TYR A 163 7.61 33.27 -13.37
N LEU A 164 7.98 33.27 -14.65
CA LEU A 164 9.00 32.38 -15.19
C LEU A 164 10.40 32.66 -14.61
N ALA A 165 10.71 33.92 -14.29
CA ALA A 165 11.98 34.32 -13.69
C ALA A 165 12.03 34.05 -12.18
N ASN A 166 10.96 34.35 -11.46
CA ASN A 166 10.98 34.40 -9.99
C ASN A 166 10.46 33.14 -9.29
N LYS A 167 9.74 32.27 -10.00
CA LYS A 167 9.20 31.06 -9.38
C LYS A 167 10.30 30.04 -9.07
N ARG A 168 10.25 29.49 -7.86
CA ARG A 168 11.07 28.33 -7.49
C ARG A 168 10.59 27.06 -8.21
N PRO A 169 11.48 26.35 -8.95
CA PRO A 169 11.13 25.09 -9.57
C PRO A 169 10.61 24.05 -8.57
N PRO A 170 9.73 23.13 -8.99
CA PRO A 170 9.27 22.06 -8.13
C PRO A 170 10.43 21.10 -7.79
N PRO A 171 10.50 20.56 -6.56
CA PRO A 171 11.56 19.62 -6.20
C PRO A 171 11.42 18.33 -7.01
N PRO A 172 12.54 17.72 -7.44
CA PRO A 172 12.53 16.48 -8.18
C PRO A 172 11.98 15.33 -7.32
N ASN A 173 11.42 14.32 -7.97
CA ASN A 173 10.99 13.12 -7.27
C ASN A 173 12.22 12.36 -6.75
N LYS A 174 12.18 11.90 -5.49
CA LYS A 174 13.31 11.17 -4.87
C LYS A 174 13.71 9.89 -5.61
N SER A 175 12.82 9.34 -6.43
CA SER A 175 13.07 8.16 -7.27
C SER A 175 13.85 8.44 -8.54
N THR A 176 13.98 9.71 -8.96
CA THR A 176 14.63 10.10 -10.23
C THR A 176 15.89 10.96 -10.04
N VAL A 177 16.29 11.24 -8.80
CA VAL A 177 17.54 11.97 -8.50
C VAL A 177 18.67 10.96 -8.45
N ASN A 178 19.64 11.07 -9.37
CA ASN A 178 20.87 10.30 -9.30
C ASN A 178 21.64 10.67 -8.03
N LEU A 179 22.05 9.66 -7.26
CA LEU A 179 22.80 9.86 -6.03
C LEU A 179 24.22 10.37 -6.35
N PRO A 180 24.77 11.30 -5.54
CA PRO A 180 26.15 11.74 -5.71
C PRO A 180 27.09 10.53 -5.60
N ILE A 181 28.09 10.48 -6.47
CA ILE A 181 29.13 9.44 -6.43
C ILE A 181 29.94 9.65 -5.14
N SER A 182 29.74 8.81 -4.14
CA SER A 182 30.53 8.81 -2.91
C SER A 182 31.94 8.29 -3.18
N ASP A 183 32.95 8.79 -2.46
CA ASP A 183 34.32 8.29 -2.55
C ASP A 183 34.37 6.78 -2.25
N THR A 184 35.30 6.06 -2.87
CA THR A 184 35.38 4.58 -2.92
C THR A 184 35.34 3.90 -1.55
N ASN A 185 35.85 4.55 -0.49
CA ASN A 185 35.92 3.99 0.87
C ASN A 185 34.90 4.58 1.87
N PHE A 186 34.08 5.55 1.44
CA PHE A 186 33.20 6.31 2.33
C PHE A 186 32.25 5.43 3.17
N LEU A 187 31.57 4.48 2.53
CA LEU A 187 30.61 3.62 3.21
C LEU A 187 31.25 2.67 4.21
N HIS A 188 32.48 2.23 3.93
CA HIS A 188 33.25 1.36 4.82
C HIS A 188 33.64 2.11 6.09
N ASP A 189 34.10 3.35 5.96
CA ASP A 189 34.53 4.16 7.11
C ASP A 189 33.35 4.56 8.01
N VAL A 190 32.19 4.88 7.43
CA VAL A 190 30.95 5.12 8.19
C VAL A 190 30.51 3.85 8.94
N ASP A 191 30.57 2.69 8.28
CA ASP A 191 30.15 1.44 8.90
C ASP A 191 31.06 1.08 10.08
N ARG A 192 32.38 1.29 9.96
CA ARG A 192 33.34 1.11 11.05
C ARG A 192 33.06 2.04 12.23
N VAL A 193 32.98 3.35 11.99
CA VAL A 193 32.79 4.35 13.06
C VAL A 193 31.45 4.13 13.77
N THR A 194 30.37 3.84 13.04
CA THR A 194 29.05 3.60 13.67
C THR A 194 28.99 2.30 14.47
N GLN A 195 29.81 1.30 14.13
CA GLN A 195 29.92 0.05 14.87
C GLN A 195 30.66 0.28 16.20
N ASP A 196 31.81 0.95 16.17
CA ASP A 196 32.62 1.26 17.35
C ASP A 196 31.82 2.02 18.42
N VAL A 197 30.93 2.92 17.97
CA VAL A 197 30.03 3.69 18.84
C VAL A 197 29.00 2.81 19.53
N ILE A 198 28.34 1.91 18.78
CA ILE A 198 27.36 0.99 19.37
C ILE A 198 28.04 0.08 20.37
N ASP A 199 29.22 -0.42 20.05
CA ASP A 199 29.94 -1.32 20.95
C ASP A 199 30.36 -0.60 22.23
N SER A 200 30.76 0.68 22.15
CA SER A 200 31.01 1.53 23.32
C SER A 200 29.75 1.77 24.17
N ILE A 201 28.62 2.12 23.53
CA ILE A 201 27.34 2.31 24.24
C ILE A 201 26.89 1.00 24.90
N VAL A 202 27.02 -0.14 24.21
CA VAL A 202 26.65 -1.46 24.74
C VAL A 202 27.55 -1.84 25.92
N GLN A 203 28.85 -1.59 25.86
CA GLN A 203 29.76 -1.82 26.98
C GLN A 203 29.42 -0.96 28.19
N GLN A 204 29.22 0.35 27.99
CA GLN A 204 28.89 1.27 29.08
C GLN A 204 27.50 0.99 29.66
N SER A 205 26.52 0.61 28.84
CA SER A 205 25.16 0.26 29.28
C SER A 205 25.10 -0.94 30.23
N LYS A 206 26.07 -1.87 30.17
CA LYS A 206 26.13 -3.03 31.07
C LYS A 206 26.50 -2.67 32.50
N MET A 207 27.14 -1.52 32.70
CA MET A 207 27.67 -1.05 33.99
C MET A 207 26.93 0.19 34.51
N ALA A 208 25.87 0.63 33.82
CA ALA A 208 25.28 1.95 34.00
C ALA A 208 24.10 2.00 34.96
N VAL A 209 24.01 3.11 35.69
CA VAL A 209 22.82 3.53 36.46
C VAL A 209 22.04 4.56 35.66
N LEU A 210 20.70 4.55 35.76
CA LEU A 210 19.82 5.50 35.06
C LEU A 210 20.22 6.96 35.37
N GLY A 211 20.40 7.78 34.33
CA GLY A 211 20.85 9.17 34.45
C GLY A 211 22.37 9.38 34.34
N GLN A 212 23.17 8.31 34.18
CA GLN A 212 24.60 8.41 33.94
C GLN A 212 24.91 8.93 32.53
N GLN A 213 25.98 9.73 32.43
CA GLN A 213 26.50 10.25 31.16
C GLN A 213 27.53 9.28 30.56
N PHE A 214 27.33 8.93 29.29
CA PHE A 214 28.25 8.08 28.52
C PHE A 214 29.22 8.92 27.70
N SER A 215 30.50 8.58 27.77
CA SER A 215 31.55 9.14 26.94
C SER A 215 31.67 8.34 25.65
N ILE A 216 31.65 9.02 24.52
CA ILE A 216 31.72 8.36 23.21
C ILE A 216 33.15 8.46 22.67
N PRO A 217 33.70 7.39 22.06
CA PRO A 217 34.99 7.45 21.37
C PRO A 217 34.97 8.51 20.25
N GLY A 218 35.95 9.42 20.27
CA GLY A 218 36.17 10.39 19.19
C GLY A 218 35.35 11.68 19.27
N THR A 219 34.58 11.93 20.34
CA THR A 219 33.86 13.20 20.54
C THR A 219 34.00 13.72 21.97
N THR A 220 33.77 15.02 22.15
CA THR A 220 33.73 15.68 23.47
C THR A 220 32.33 15.68 24.09
N GLU A 221 31.30 15.25 23.34
CA GLU A 221 29.91 15.25 23.78
C GLU A 221 29.57 14.02 24.62
N LYS A 222 28.78 14.22 25.68
CA LYS A 222 28.30 13.16 26.57
C LYS A 222 26.82 12.90 26.34
N ILE A 223 26.41 11.63 26.30
CA ILE A 223 24.99 11.25 26.16
C ILE A 223 24.39 10.94 27.52
N ASN A 224 23.25 11.54 27.85
CA ASN A 224 22.47 11.16 29.03
C ASN A 224 21.69 9.87 28.76
N TRP A 225 21.97 8.81 29.53
CA TRP A 225 21.25 7.54 29.43
C TRP A 225 19.94 7.57 30.24
N ASN A 226 18.85 7.94 29.57
CA ASN A 226 17.54 8.09 30.20
C ASN A 226 16.59 6.89 29.98
N GLN A 227 16.93 5.97 29.07
CA GLN A 227 16.11 4.79 28.75
C GLN A 227 16.99 3.58 28.43
N ASN A 228 16.55 2.38 28.85
CA ASN A 228 17.18 1.14 28.44
C ASN A 228 16.88 0.84 26.97
N HIS A 229 17.81 1.15 26.09
CA HIS A 229 17.74 0.73 24.69
C HIS A 229 18.27 -0.70 24.54
N SER A 230 17.50 -1.58 23.90
CA SER A 230 17.97 -2.92 23.57
C SER A 230 19.07 -2.86 22.50
N VAL A 231 19.97 -3.85 22.48
CA VAL A 231 20.98 -3.98 21.41
C VAL A 231 20.34 -4.03 20.02
N SER A 232 19.15 -4.63 19.92
CA SER A 232 18.37 -4.64 18.67
C SER A 232 17.87 -3.26 18.25
N ASP A 233 17.52 -2.38 19.20
CA ASP A 233 17.13 -1.02 18.88
C ASP A 233 18.33 -0.22 18.37
N LEU A 234 19.47 -0.29 19.06
CA LEU A 234 20.71 0.36 18.63
C LEU A 234 21.13 -0.08 17.22
N ARG A 235 21.07 -1.38 16.93
CA ARG A 235 21.33 -1.92 15.58
C ARG A 235 20.34 -1.42 14.54
N ARG A 236 19.05 -1.31 14.88
CA ARG A 236 18.02 -0.76 13.97
C ARG A 236 18.28 0.71 13.65
N ILE A 237 18.65 1.50 14.65
CA ILE A 237 18.96 2.93 14.49
C ILE A 237 20.21 3.10 13.62
N ARG A 238 21.26 2.29 13.82
CA ARG A 238 22.42 2.24 12.92
C ARG A 238 22.01 1.92 11.48
N GLN A 239 21.17 0.91 11.26
CA GLN A 239 20.69 0.58 9.92
C GLN A 239 19.90 1.72 9.27
N GLN A 240 19.06 2.42 10.04
CA GLN A 240 18.34 3.59 9.56
C GLN A 240 19.30 4.72 9.18
N TYR A 241 20.32 4.94 9.99
CA TYR A 241 21.36 5.94 9.74
C TYR A 241 22.21 5.63 8.52
N LEU A 242 22.69 4.39 8.38
CA LEU A 242 23.44 3.93 7.20
C LEU A 242 22.60 4.07 5.92
N LYS A 243 21.31 3.77 5.98
CA LYS A 243 20.38 3.98 4.85
C LYS A 243 20.20 5.47 4.52
N PHE A 244 20.15 6.31 5.54
CA PHE A 244 20.06 7.76 5.38
C PHE A 244 21.34 8.34 4.74
N ILE A 245 22.51 7.97 5.25
CA ILE A 245 23.82 8.39 4.70
C ILE A 245 24.02 7.89 3.27
N LYS A 246 23.63 6.65 2.97
CA LYS A 246 23.64 6.12 1.59
C LYS A 246 22.80 6.96 0.63
N THR A 247 21.76 7.61 1.13
CA THR A 247 20.87 8.45 0.30
C THR A 247 21.24 9.94 0.33
N HIS A 248 22.11 10.35 1.27
CA HIS A 248 22.52 11.74 1.49
C HIS A 248 24.01 11.78 1.90
N PRO A 249 24.94 11.42 1.01
CA PRO A 249 26.37 11.51 1.30
C PRO A 249 26.76 12.99 1.56
N PRO A 250 27.62 13.27 2.55
CA PRO A 250 28.11 14.62 2.82
C PRO A 250 28.99 15.13 1.66
N SER A 251 29.06 16.45 1.49
CA SER A 251 29.90 17.09 0.47
C SER A 251 31.39 16.90 0.76
N LYS A 252 32.22 16.86 -0.30
CA LYS A 252 33.67 16.56 -0.24
C LYS A 252 34.48 17.47 0.69
N ASP A 253 33.99 18.66 1.02
CA ASP A 253 34.69 19.62 1.89
C ASP A 253 34.74 19.21 3.38
N ASN A 254 33.94 18.21 3.80
CA ASN A 254 33.90 17.70 5.19
C ASN A 254 34.68 16.39 5.40
N THR A 255 35.64 16.07 4.52
CA THR A 255 36.36 14.78 4.46
C THR A 255 37.50 14.63 5.47
N ASN A 256 37.76 15.63 6.32
CA ASN A 256 38.70 15.46 7.43
C ASN A 256 38.08 14.52 8.47
N THR A 257 38.75 13.42 8.75
CA THR A 257 38.33 12.31 9.63
C THR A 257 37.90 12.74 11.05
N THR A 258 38.25 13.97 11.47
CA THR A 258 37.84 14.59 12.74
C THR A 258 36.53 15.39 12.68
N SER A 259 36.06 15.86 11.51
CA SER A 259 34.73 16.49 11.36
C SER A 259 33.61 15.45 11.17
N PHE A 260 33.96 14.23 10.77
CA PHE A 260 33.01 13.14 10.59
C PHE A 260 32.26 12.81 11.89
N GLY A 261 32.98 12.84 13.03
CA GLY A 261 32.39 12.62 14.35
C GLY A 261 31.55 13.79 14.88
N LYS A 262 31.55 14.96 14.25
CA LYS A 262 30.74 16.11 14.68
C LYS A 262 29.39 16.18 13.98
N ASP A 263 29.28 15.76 12.72
CA ASP A 263 28.03 15.84 11.94
C ASP A 263 27.14 14.60 12.06
N VAL A 264 27.75 13.43 12.23
CA VAL A 264 27.08 12.12 12.27
C VAL A 264 26.28 11.94 13.56
N PHE A 265 26.87 12.39 14.68
CA PHE A 265 26.43 12.07 16.03
C PHE A 265 25.18 12.84 16.49
N PRO A 266 25.08 14.17 16.32
CA PRO A 266 23.85 14.92 16.63
C PRO A 266 22.65 14.41 15.83
N ARG A 267 22.88 13.87 14.63
CA ARG A 267 21.83 13.30 13.78
C ARG A 267 21.37 11.93 14.26
N LEU A 268 22.29 11.10 14.78
CA LEU A 268 21.93 9.83 15.42
C LEU A 268 21.13 10.06 16.71
N THR A 269 21.51 11.03 17.54
CA THR A 269 20.76 11.43 18.75
C THR A 269 19.43 12.10 18.41
N ALA A 270 19.36 12.93 17.36
CA ALA A 270 18.09 13.48 16.87
C ALA A 270 17.13 12.38 16.38
N VAL A 271 17.64 11.35 15.71
CA VAL A 271 16.84 10.17 15.30
C VAL A 271 16.36 9.40 16.53
N LEU A 272 17.20 9.23 17.56
CA LEU A 272 16.83 8.58 18.82
C LEU A 272 15.72 9.34 19.57
N VAL A 273 15.77 10.68 19.59
CA VAL A 273 14.78 11.54 20.25
C VAL A 273 13.48 11.66 19.42
N ALA A 274 13.59 11.77 18.09
CA ALA A 274 12.45 11.94 17.20
C ALA A 274 11.61 10.66 17.01
N ASP A 275 12.21 9.47 17.08
CA ASP A 275 11.51 8.19 16.92
C ASP A 275 10.59 7.88 18.14
N ALA A 276 10.87 8.49 19.30
CA ALA A 276 10.06 8.34 20.51
C ALA A 276 8.76 9.17 20.50
N SER A 277 8.79 10.39 19.94
CA SER A 277 7.61 11.28 19.88
C SER A 277 6.73 11.02 18.65
N ASN A 278 7.34 10.75 17.48
CA ASN A 278 6.60 10.58 16.23
C ASN A 278 5.78 9.29 16.17
N ARG A 279 6.17 8.21 16.86
CA ARG A 279 5.39 6.96 16.80
C ARG A 279 3.99 7.07 17.37
N LYS A 280 3.78 7.92 18.39
CA LYS A 280 2.46 8.08 19.02
C LYS A 280 1.59 9.09 18.25
N ALA A 281 2.16 10.19 17.76
CA ALA A 281 1.42 11.21 17.02
C ALA A 281 1.08 10.81 15.57
N MET A 282 2.01 10.12 14.89
CA MET A 282 1.86 9.78 13.47
C MET A 282 0.89 8.62 13.21
N LEU A 283 0.55 7.82 14.24
CA LEU A 283 -0.49 6.79 14.18
C LEU A 283 -1.91 7.37 14.25
N LEU A 284 -2.11 8.51 14.93
CA LEU A 284 -3.42 9.15 15.05
C LEU A 284 -3.84 9.89 13.76
N ILE A 285 -2.91 10.58 13.10
CA ILE A 285 -3.24 11.57 12.05
C ILE A 285 -3.35 10.94 10.65
N ARG A 286 -2.82 9.74 10.43
CA ARG A 286 -2.78 9.10 9.10
C ARG A 286 -4.03 8.30 8.72
N SER A 287 -4.97 8.15 9.66
CA SER A 287 -6.25 7.48 9.41
C SER A 287 -7.31 8.52 9.09
N PRO A 288 -7.78 8.62 7.83
CA PRO A 288 -8.87 9.54 7.46
C PRO A 288 -10.09 9.35 8.37
N THR A 289 -10.28 8.12 8.85
CA THR A 289 -11.34 7.68 9.75
C THR A 289 -11.22 8.29 11.16
N LEU A 290 -10.01 8.40 11.71
CA LEU A 290 -9.82 8.97 13.05
C LEU A 290 -9.94 10.50 13.03
N THR A 291 -9.41 11.13 11.98
CA THR A 291 -9.56 12.56 11.72
C THR A 291 -11.02 12.95 11.54
N PHE A 292 -11.80 12.14 10.81
CA PHE A 292 -13.22 12.39 10.62
C PHE A 292 -14.04 12.15 11.90
N ALA A 293 -13.77 11.09 12.67
CA ALA A 293 -14.45 10.86 13.95
C ALA A 293 -14.21 12.02 14.95
N PHE A 294 -13.01 12.61 14.92
CA PHE A 294 -12.67 13.79 15.69
C PHE A 294 -13.43 15.05 15.20
N ILE A 295 -13.58 15.24 13.89
CA ILE A 295 -14.37 16.33 13.31
C ILE A 295 -15.86 16.18 13.67
N PHE A 296 -16.41 14.96 13.60
CA PHE A 296 -17.78 14.67 14.03
C PHE A 296 -17.99 15.01 15.51
N PHE A 297 -17.06 14.62 16.38
CA PHE A 297 -17.10 14.94 17.80
C PHE A 297 -17.18 16.45 18.06
N ILE A 298 -16.36 17.25 17.37
CA ILE A 298 -16.39 18.71 17.49
C ILE A 298 -17.73 19.26 16.98
N LEU A 299 -18.22 18.80 15.82
CA LEU A 299 -19.48 19.26 15.25
C LEU A 299 -20.70 18.89 16.12
N SER A 300 -20.74 17.69 16.71
CA SER A 300 -21.82 17.29 17.63
C SER A 300 -21.82 18.12 18.91
N ILE A 301 -20.65 18.48 19.45
CA ILE A 301 -20.54 19.38 20.60
C ILE A 301 -21.02 20.79 20.23
N CYS A 302 -20.55 21.34 19.10
CA CYS A 302 -20.98 22.65 18.61
C CYS A 302 -22.50 22.70 18.40
N LEU A 303 -23.08 21.64 17.83
CA LEU A 303 -24.51 21.53 17.60
C LEU A 303 -25.31 21.47 18.91
N THR A 304 -24.81 20.73 19.90
CA THR A 304 -25.42 20.65 21.24
C THR A 304 -25.42 22.03 21.92
N ILE A 305 -24.31 22.76 21.82
CA ILE A 305 -24.19 24.14 22.36
C ILE A 305 -25.14 25.10 21.64
N LEU A 306 -25.25 25.00 20.31
CA LEU A 306 -26.17 25.80 19.50
C LEU A 306 -27.63 25.55 19.88
N THR A 307 -28.05 24.28 20.06
CA THR A 307 -29.42 23.95 20.49
C THR A 307 -29.75 24.40 21.91
N PHE A 308 -28.75 24.54 22.79
CA PHE A 308 -28.96 24.94 24.19
C PHE A 308 -29.20 26.45 24.36
N ASN A 309 -28.79 27.26 23.38
CA ASN A 309 -28.81 28.72 23.45
C ASN A 309 -29.97 29.38 22.67
N VAL A 310 -30.88 28.61 22.06
CA VAL A 310 -32.02 29.17 21.31
C VAL A 310 -33.15 29.53 22.29
N PRO A 311 -33.62 30.79 22.35
CA PRO A 311 -34.76 31.17 23.18
C PRO A 311 -36.03 30.43 22.72
N TYR A 312 -36.82 29.96 23.69
CA TYR A 312 -37.91 29.00 23.54
C TYR A 312 -39.16 29.51 22.78
N ASP A 313 -39.16 30.75 22.31
CA ASP A 313 -40.36 31.41 21.77
C ASP A 313 -40.69 31.00 20.31
N ASP A 314 -39.69 30.59 19.50
CA ASP A 314 -39.89 30.13 18.12
C ASP A 314 -40.06 28.60 18.00
N SER A 315 -41.15 28.10 18.58
CA SER A 315 -41.44 26.66 18.68
C SER A 315 -41.47 25.91 17.34
N GLN A 316 -41.91 26.53 16.24
CA GLN A 316 -42.06 25.86 14.94
C GLN A 316 -40.71 25.51 14.28
N TYR A 317 -39.76 26.44 14.26
CA TYR A 317 -38.45 26.22 13.63
C TYR A 317 -37.59 25.27 14.47
N LEU A 318 -37.70 25.33 15.80
CA LEU A 318 -37.00 24.40 16.69
C LEU A 318 -37.51 22.96 16.52
N ILE A 319 -38.84 22.77 16.39
CA ILE A 319 -39.45 21.46 16.11
C ILE A 319 -38.99 20.93 14.74
N GLN A 320 -39.00 21.77 13.70
CA GLN A 320 -38.52 21.37 12.37
C GLN A 320 -37.03 20.99 12.38
N PHE A 321 -36.20 21.74 13.11
CA PHE A 321 -34.77 21.45 13.26
C PHE A 321 -34.51 20.13 14.01
N LEU A 322 -35.25 19.88 15.11
CA LEU A 322 -35.20 18.64 15.88
C LEU A 322 -35.68 17.42 15.08
N ILE A 323 -36.59 17.61 14.12
CA ILE A 323 -37.06 16.55 13.21
C ILE A 323 -36.02 16.23 12.12
N ILE A 324 -35.30 17.24 11.60
CA ILE A 324 -34.36 17.10 10.48
C ILE A 324 -32.95 16.68 10.93
N CYS A 325 -32.53 17.03 12.15
CA CYS A 325 -31.19 16.73 12.66
C CYS A 325 -30.88 15.21 12.80
N PRO A 326 -31.78 14.35 13.32
CA PRO A 326 -31.55 12.90 13.38
C PRO A 326 -31.28 12.21 12.03
N PRO A 327 -32.06 12.45 10.96
CA PRO A 327 -31.77 11.86 9.66
C PRO A 327 -30.45 12.38 9.05
N ILE A 328 -30.09 13.65 9.26
CA ILE A 328 -28.79 14.20 8.80
C ILE A 328 -27.62 13.52 9.53
N ASN A 329 -27.68 13.39 10.86
CA ASN A 329 -26.66 12.67 11.63
C ASN A 329 -26.53 11.22 11.18
N SER A 330 -27.64 10.61 10.79
CA SER A 330 -27.67 9.23 10.34
C SER A 330 -27.11 9.04 8.92
N ILE A 331 -27.38 9.97 8.00
CA ILE A 331 -26.76 10.04 6.68
C ILE A 331 -25.25 10.28 6.80
N PHE A 332 -24.81 11.10 7.76
CA PHE A 332 -23.40 11.38 7.97
C PHE A 332 -22.64 10.17 8.53
N LEU A 333 -23.22 9.45 9.51
CA LEU A 333 -22.66 8.19 9.99
C LEU A 333 -22.67 7.11 8.90
N PHE A 334 -23.67 7.10 8.02
CA PHE A 334 -23.69 6.26 6.81
C PHE A 334 -22.50 6.54 5.90
N LEU A 335 -22.24 7.80 5.53
CA LEU A 335 -21.09 8.19 4.71
C LEU A 335 -19.75 7.82 5.39
N PHE A 336 -19.64 8.02 6.70
CA PHE A 336 -18.48 7.59 7.47
C PHE A 336 -18.26 6.08 7.43
N SER A 337 -19.32 5.29 7.66
CA SER A 337 -19.28 3.83 7.58
C SER A 337 -18.90 3.36 6.17
N ALA A 338 -19.34 4.09 5.13
CA ALA A 338 -18.97 3.82 3.74
C ALA A 338 -17.48 4.11 3.46
N THR A 339 -16.89 5.15 4.06
CA THR A 339 -15.43 5.38 3.94
C THR A 339 -14.59 4.32 4.67
N TRP A 340 -15.12 3.72 5.75
CA TRP A 340 -14.48 2.58 6.42
C TRP A 340 -14.40 1.34 5.51
N ILE A 341 -15.43 1.12 4.68
CA ILE A 341 -15.51 0.00 3.72
C ILE A 341 -14.35 0.05 2.71
N GLU A 342 -13.80 1.23 2.43
CA GLU A 342 -12.91 1.42 1.28
C GLU A 342 -11.41 1.18 1.55
N ARG A 343 -10.92 1.15 2.80
CA ARG A 343 -9.45 1.22 3.02
C ARG A 343 -8.72 0.26 3.93
N ARG A 344 -9.33 -0.58 4.77
CA ARG A 344 -8.61 -1.71 5.43
C ARG A 344 -9.56 -2.57 6.27
N PHE A 345 -9.53 -3.88 6.02
CA PHE A 345 -10.28 -4.93 6.72
C PHE A 345 -11.81 -4.88 6.57
N ARG A 346 -12.32 -5.69 5.64
CA ARG A 346 -13.76 -5.93 5.41
C ARG A 346 -14.39 -6.76 6.52
N LEU A 347 -14.53 -6.24 7.75
CA LEU A 347 -15.58 -6.73 8.65
C LEU A 347 -16.93 -6.26 8.09
N SER A 348 -17.43 -6.96 7.06
CA SER A 348 -18.46 -6.45 6.15
C SER A 348 -19.88 -6.34 6.73
N TYR A 349 -20.09 -6.67 8.01
CA TYR A 349 -21.45 -6.69 8.58
C TYR A 349 -21.63 -5.77 9.79
N MET A 350 -20.58 -5.45 10.55
CA MET A 350 -20.73 -4.53 11.68
C MET A 350 -21.16 -3.12 11.23
N PRO A 351 -20.57 -2.52 10.18
CA PRO A 351 -21.02 -1.22 9.69
C PRO A 351 -22.44 -1.25 9.11
N PHE A 352 -22.81 -2.32 8.40
CA PHE A 352 -24.14 -2.47 7.79
C PHE A 352 -25.25 -2.76 8.81
N ILE A 353 -24.96 -3.55 9.85
CA ILE A 353 -25.89 -3.78 10.97
C ILE A 353 -26.01 -2.50 11.80
N CYS A 354 -24.90 -1.80 12.08
CA CYS A 354 -24.94 -0.48 12.74
C CYS A 354 -25.76 0.52 11.91
N LEU A 355 -25.68 0.48 10.57
CA LEU A 355 -26.47 1.31 9.67
C LEU A 355 -27.98 1.02 9.78
N ILE A 356 -28.38 -0.25 9.74
CA ILE A 356 -29.80 -0.64 9.88
C ILE A 356 -30.33 -0.22 11.25
N ILE A 357 -29.55 -0.46 12.31
CA ILE A 357 -29.91 -0.07 13.67
C ILE A 357 -30.05 1.46 13.76
N LEU A 358 -29.16 2.23 13.15
CA LEU A 358 -29.20 3.70 13.15
C LEU A 358 -30.36 4.27 12.32
N MET A 359 -30.69 3.66 11.18
CA MET A 359 -31.83 4.07 10.34
C MET A 359 -33.15 3.77 11.04
N LEU A 360 -33.29 2.58 11.63
CA LEU A 360 -34.45 2.22 12.45
C LEU A 360 -34.56 3.13 13.67
N SER A 361 -33.44 3.44 14.33
CA SER A 361 -33.41 4.30 15.50
C SER A 361 -33.84 5.73 15.11
N SER A 362 -33.25 6.32 14.06
CA SER A 362 -33.66 7.64 13.57
C SER A 362 -35.13 7.68 13.17
N LEU A 363 -35.66 6.63 12.53
CA LEU A 363 -37.07 6.55 12.15
C LEU A 363 -37.98 6.50 13.38
N THR A 364 -37.63 5.70 14.40
CA THR A 364 -38.39 5.65 15.66
C THR A 364 -38.37 6.99 16.39
N LEU A 365 -37.25 7.69 16.38
CA LEU A 365 -37.10 8.99 17.01
C LEU A 365 -37.94 10.07 16.32
N THR A 366 -37.95 10.09 14.98
CA THR A 366 -38.80 11.00 14.19
C THR A 366 -40.28 10.72 14.41
N LEU A 367 -40.69 9.45 14.44
CA LEU A 367 -42.08 9.06 14.70
C LEU A 367 -42.53 9.48 16.11
N VAL A 368 -41.72 9.18 17.14
CA VAL A 368 -42.03 9.54 18.53
C VAL A 368 -42.04 11.06 18.73
N SER A 369 -41.09 11.78 18.11
CA SER A 369 -41.05 13.24 18.14
C SER A 369 -42.24 13.89 17.41
N SER A 370 -42.80 13.23 16.39
CA SER A 370 -44.00 13.72 15.70
C SER A 370 -45.29 13.44 16.47
N LEU A 371 -45.30 12.43 17.34
CA LEU A 371 -46.45 12.05 18.17
C LEU A 371 -46.51 12.85 19.49
N LEU A 372 -45.34 13.21 20.05
CA LEU A 372 -45.23 13.96 21.29
C LEU A 372 -45.31 15.46 21.01
N LEU A 373 -46.46 16.06 21.29
CA LEU A 373 -46.79 17.48 21.03
C LEU A 373 -46.05 18.47 21.97
N SER A 374 -45.32 18.00 22.98
CA SER A 374 -44.68 18.86 24.00
C SER A 374 -43.16 18.96 23.82
N LEU A 375 -42.67 20.17 23.62
CA LEU A 375 -41.26 20.48 23.32
C LEU A 375 -40.26 19.97 24.38
N SER A 376 -40.62 20.03 25.67
CA SER A 376 -39.76 19.62 26.79
C SER A 376 -39.50 18.11 26.81
N ILE A 377 -40.54 17.29 26.61
CA ILE A 377 -40.45 15.82 26.63
C ILE A 377 -39.60 15.31 25.45
N THR A 378 -39.75 15.93 24.29
CA THR A 378 -38.98 15.60 23.08
C THR A 378 -37.47 15.82 23.27
N MET A 379 -37.07 16.88 23.98
CA MET A 379 -35.65 17.14 24.29
C MET A 379 -35.04 16.08 25.23
N TYR A 380 -35.74 15.72 26.31
CA TYR A 380 -35.25 14.69 27.24
C TYR A 380 -35.16 13.31 26.56
N PHE A 381 -36.14 12.96 25.74
CA PHE A 381 -36.13 11.70 25.00
C PHE A 381 -34.95 11.64 24.01
N ASN A 382 -34.71 12.70 23.24
CA ASN A 382 -33.56 12.82 22.34
C ASN A 382 -32.23 12.63 23.10
N LEU A 383 -32.05 13.31 24.24
CA LEU A 383 -30.81 13.23 25.02
C LEU A 383 -30.53 11.81 25.53
N ILE A 384 -31.55 11.12 26.06
CA ILE A 384 -31.44 9.73 26.53
C ILE A 384 -31.12 8.80 25.36
N PHE A 385 -31.80 8.99 24.23
CA PHE A 385 -31.66 8.18 23.03
C PHE A 385 -30.24 8.26 22.44
N TYR A 386 -29.72 9.48 22.23
CA TYR A 386 -28.36 9.68 21.72
C TYR A 386 -27.29 9.16 22.68
N SER A 387 -27.49 9.33 23.98
CA SER A 387 -26.56 8.81 25.00
C SER A 387 -26.50 7.27 25.00
N PHE A 388 -27.64 6.60 24.83
CA PHE A 388 -27.69 5.14 24.72
C PHE A 388 -26.94 4.62 23.49
N PHE A 389 -27.21 5.18 22.31
CA PHE A 389 -26.53 4.76 21.07
C PHE A 389 -25.03 5.11 21.05
N PHE A 390 -24.63 6.21 21.71
CA PHE A 390 -23.22 6.54 21.93
C PHE A 390 -22.49 5.43 22.71
N LEU A 391 -23.05 4.99 23.84
CA LEU A 391 -22.45 3.92 24.67
C LEU A 391 -22.40 2.59 23.91
N LEU A 392 -23.45 2.26 23.15
CA LEU A 392 -23.48 1.07 22.30
C LEU A 392 -22.36 1.10 21.25
N PHE A 393 -22.22 2.21 20.52
CA PHE A 393 -21.20 2.35 19.48
C PHE A 393 -19.77 2.35 20.05
N LEU A 394 -19.55 3.01 21.19
CA LEU A 394 -18.28 3.00 21.91
C LEU A 394 -17.90 1.57 22.32
N SER A 395 -18.85 0.80 22.84
CA SER A 395 -18.62 -0.61 23.21
C SER A 395 -18.23 -1.47 21.99
N LEU A 396 -18.90 -1.29 20.85
CA LEU A 396 -18.60 -2.01 19.60
C LEU A 396 -17.22 -1.63 19.04
N ILE A 397 -16.83 -0.36 19.11
CA ILE A 397 -15.48 0.09 18.73
C ILE A 397 -14.44 -0.56 19.64
N ILE A 398 -14.65 -0.54 20.96
CA ILE A 398 -13.72 -1.15 21.92
C ILE A 398 -13.58 -2.65 21.65
N VAL A 399 -14.69 -3.36 21.46
CA VAL A 399 -14.67 -4.80 21.10
C VAL A 399 -13.95 -5.04 19.78
N THR A 400 -14.12 -4.17 18.79
CA THR A 400 -13.43 -4.28 17.49
C THR A 400 -11.93 -4.01 17.62
N ILE A 401 -11.51 -2.99 18.38
CA ILE A 401 -10.10 -2.68 18.66
C ILE A 401 -9.44 -3.82 19.45
N ILE A 402 -10.12 -4.36 20.45
CA ILE A 402 -9.66 -5.53 21.21
C ILE A 402 -9.55 -6.74 20.26
N SER A 403 -10.60 -7.04 19.48
CA SER A 403 -10.58 -8.17 18.55
C SER A 403 -9.47 -8.05 17.49
N TYR A 404 -9.21 -6.84 17.00
CA TYR A 404 -8.15 -6.54 16.05
C TYR A 404 -6.75 -6.65 16.66
N SER A 405 -6.56 -6.09 17.86
CA SER A 405 -5.27 -6.12 18.57
C SER A 405 -4.88 -7.55 18.99
N TYR A 406 -5.86 -8.40 19.31
CA TYR A 406 -5.64 -9.80 19.70
C TYR A 406 -5.80 -10.82 18.57
N GLY A 407 -6.20 -10.40 17.36
CA GLY A 407 -6.32 -11.27 16.18
C GLY A 407 -7.41 -12.35 16.27
N SER A 408 -8.44 -12.16 17.11
CA SER A 408 -9.53 -13.11 17.32
C SER A 408 -10.77 -12.40 17.88
N LEU A 409 -11.97 -12.77 17.39
CA LEU A 409 -13.28 -12.40 17.97
C LEU A 409 -13.63 -13.22 19.22
N PHE A 410 -12.90 -14.29 19.50
CA PHE A 410 -13.07 -15.11 20.71
C PHE A 410 -11.81 -15.04 21.59
N ILE A 411 -12.01 -14.66 22.85
CA ILE A 411 -11.00 -14.72 23.92
C ILE A 411 -10.68 -16.19 24.16
N HIS A 412 -9.49 -16.65 23.76
CA HIS A 412 -9.02 -17.98 24.15
C HIS A 412 -7.59 -17.99 24.69
N ARG A 413 -7.52 -18.62 25.88
CA ARG A 413 -6.42 -18.93 26.80
C ARG A 413 -5.01 -18.71 26.24
N HIS A 414 -4.25 -17.88 26.96
CA HIS A 414 -2.80 -17.73 26.85
C HIS A 414 -2.15 -19.12 26.66
N ARG A 415 -1.28 -19.26 25.65
CA ARG A 415 -0.39 -20.42 25.59
C ARG A 415 0.62 -20.25 26.74
N ASN A 416 0.39 -20.94 27.85
CA ASN A 416 1.37 -21.00 28.94
C ASN A 416 2.71 -21.48 28.38
N MET A 417 3.77 -20.72 28.66
CA MET A 417 5.15 -21.13 28.38
C MET A 417 5.48 -22.39 29.20
N MET A 418 6.37 -23.23 28.67
CA MET A 418 6.93 -24.35 29.44
C MET A 418 7.66 -23.81 30.67
N THR A 419 7.65 -24.59 31.75
CA THR A 419 8.53 -24.34 32.90
C THR A 419 9.97 -24.71 32.54
N VAL A 420 10.96 -24.13 33.23
CA VAL A 420 12.40 -24.42 33.01
C VAL A 420 12.70 -25.92 33.17
N GLN A 421 11.99 -26.61 34.06
CA GLN A 421 12.08 -28.08 34.22
C GLN A 421 11.58 -28.85 32.99
N GLN A 422 10.50 -28.40 32.33
CA GLN A 422 9.96 -29.04 31.11
C GLN A 422 10.82 -28.79 29.86
N GLN A 423 11.61 -27.71 29.84
CA GLN A 423 12.56 -27.45 28.75
C GLN A 423 13.80 -28.34 28.85
N ASN A 424 14.22 -28.65 30.08
CA ASN A 424 15.43 -29.42 30.38
C ASN A 424 15.20 -30.93 30.53
N SER A 425 13.94 -31.40 30.57
CA SER A 425 13.62 -32.83 30.62
C SER A 425 14.04 -33.56 29.34
N GLU A 426 14.59 -34.77 29.51
CA GLU A 426 14.98 -35.66 28.40
C GLU A 426 13.81 -35.95 27.45
N ILE A 427 14.13 -36.22 26.18
CA ILE A 427 13.14 -36.59 25.16
C ILE A 427 12.34 -37.79 25.69
N PRO A 428 10.99 -37.74 25.72
CA PRO A 428 10.18 -38.86 26.16
C PRO A 428 10.55 -40.12 25.35
N LYS A 429 10.78 -41.27 25.99
CA LYS A 429 11.25 -42.49 25.31
C LYS A 429 10.26 -43.05 24.26
N ASN A 430 8.99 -42.60 24.26
CA ASN A 430 7.94 -42.98 23.31
C ASN A 430 7.21 -41.74 22.76
N VAL A 431 7.86 -40.94 21.91
CA VAL A 431 7.18 -39.83 21.21
C VAL A 431 6.43 -40.38 19.99
N GLU A 432 5.13 -40.09 19.90
CA GLU A 432 4.30 -40.45 18.75
C GLU A 432 4.80 -39.77 17.46
N LEU A 433 4.79 -40.53 16.36
CA LEU A 433 5.19 -40.08 15.02
C LEU A 433 4.45 -38.79 14.61
N LEU A 434 5.10 -37.96 13.79
CA LEU A 434 4.50 -36.69 13.40
C LEU A 434 3.31 -36.98 12.49
N LYS A 435 2.11 -36.67 12.95
CA LYS A 435 0.90 -36.84 12.14
C LYS A 435 0.95 -35.93 10.91
N LEU A 436 0.95 -36.55 9.73
CA LEU A 436 0.89 -35.89 8.42
C LEU A 436 -0.50 -36.15 7.81
N ASP A 437 -1.38 -35.16 7.84
CA ASP A 437 -2.70 -35.29 7.21
C ASP A 437 -2.57 -34.98 5.71
N LYS A 438 -2.99 -35.91 4.84
CA LYS A 438 -2.84 -35.83 3.38
C LYS A 438 -4.08 -35.22 2.72
N TYR A 439 -3.86 -34.31 1.78
CA TYR A 439 -4.86 -33.73 0.88
C TYR A 439 -4.36 -33.85 -0.57
N SER A 440 -5.08 -34.58 -1.41
CA SER A 440 -4.77 -34.70 -2.85
C SER A 440 -5.59 -33.69 -3.65
N PHE A 441 -4.94 -32.93 -4.53
CA PHE A 441 -5.65 -32.09 -5.50
C PHE A 441 -6.04 -32.93 -6.71
N LYS A 442 -7.32 -32.93 -7.08
CA LYS A 442 -7.82 -33.69 -8.23
C LYS A 442 -7.42 -32.97 -9.53
N SER A 443 -6.83 -33.69 -10.48
CA SER A 443 -6.53 -33.22 -11.84
C SER A 443 -7.06 -34.25 -12.86
N SER A 444 -7.35 -33.81 -14.09
CA SER A 444 -7.74 -34.68 -15.21
C SER A 444 -6.58 -35.50 -15.78
N ASP A 445 -5.34 -35.04 -15.56
CA ASP A 445 -4.11 -35.72 -16.01
C ASP A 445 -3.29 -36.24 -14.81
N ASN A 446 -2.56 -37.34 -15.02
CA ASN A 446 -1.81 -38.15 -14.03
C ASN A 446 -0.77 -37.43 -13.12
N ASN A 447 -0.68 -36.10 -13.13
CA ASN A 447 0.16 -35.31 -12.23
C ASN A 447 -0.65 -34.82 -11.02
N GLU A 448 -0.89 -35.71 -10.05
CA GLU A 448 -1.52 -35.33 -8.77
C GLU A 448 -0.52 -34.55 -7.89
N LEU A 449 -0.86 -33.31 -7.53
CA LEU A 449 -0.22 -32.59 -6.42
C LEU A 449 -0.75 -33.15 -5.09
N ILE A 450 0.17 -33.47 -4.17
CA ILE A 450 -0.12 -34.00 -2.85
C ILE A 450 0.35 -32.99 -1.80
N LEU A 451 -0.59 -32.50 -0.98
CA LEU A 451 -0.32 -31.62 0.14
C LEU A 451 -0.44 -32.39 1.47
N PHE A 452 0.62 -32.36 2.26
CA PHE A 452 0.62 -32.79 3.65
C PHE A 452 0.46 -31.59 4.58
N MET A 453 -0.26 -31.78 5.68
CA MET A 453 -0.50 -30.76 6.70
C MET A 453 -0.11 -31.27 8.08
N SER A 454 0.79 -30.56 8.76
CA SER A 454 1.28 -30.96 10.08
C SER A 454 1.44 -29.78 11.05
N LYS A 455 1.69 -30.11 12.32
CA LYS A 455 2.26 -29.19 13.29
C LYS A 455 3.74 -28.95 12.94
N LEU A 456 4.33 -27.89 13.48
CA LEU A 456 5.77 -27.60 13.32
C LEU A 456 6.64 -28.83 13.64
N PRO A 457 7.43 -29.36 12.68
CA PRO A 457 8.45 -30.38 12.94
C PRO A 457 9.47 -29.91 13.98
N GLY A 458 9.80 -30.76 14.95
CA GLY A 458 10.69 -30.41 16.06
C GLY A 458 10.09 -29.47 17.10
N ARG A 459 8.77 -29.25 17.09
CA ARG A 459 8.08 -28.41 18.08
C ARG A 459 8.27 -28.94 19.50
N ARG A 460 8.48 -28.01 20.44
CA ARG A 460 8.53 -28.31 21.89
C ARG A 460 7.56 -27.41 22.66
N ILE A 461 6.31 -27.86 22.84
CA ILE A 461 5.28 -27.11 23.58
C ILE A 461 4.48 -28.05 24.50
N ARG A 462 4.44 -27.73 25.80
CA ARG A 462 3.77 -28.52 26.85
C ARG A 462 4.20 -30.00 26.87
N HIS A 463 3.34 -30.90 26.40
CA HIS A 463 3.60 -32.36 26.37
C HIS A 463 4.07 -32.84 24.99
N ASP A 464 4.06 -31.97 23.97
CA ASP A 464 4.49 -32.25 22.60
C ASP A 464 5.95 -31.82 22.45
N ILE A 465 6.87 -32.70 22.85
CA ILE A 465 8.34 -32.52 22.79
C ILE A 465 8.88 -33.40 21.68
N ARG A 466 9.30 -32.78 20.57
CA ARG A 466 9.76 -33.50 19.38
C ARG A 466 11.23 -33.20 19.07
N ASN A 467 11.86 -34.10 18.35
CA ASN A 467 13.18 -33.89 17.76
C ASN A 467 13.00 -33.53 16.28
N ILE A 468 13.61 -32.43 15.85
CA ILE A 468 13.52 -31.97 14.47
C ILE A 468 14.12 -32.99 13.48
N GLN A 469 15.23 -33.63 13.83
CA GLN A 469 15.91 -34.54 12.92
C GLN A 469 15.09 -35.81 12.72
N ASP A 470 14.52 -36.35 13.80
CA ASP A 470 13.65 -37.52 13.73
C ASP A 470 12.39 -37.22 12.93
N ASP A 471 11.75 -36.07 13.17
CA ASP A 471 10.57 -35.64 12.41
C ASP A 471 10.92 -35.46 10.91
N LEU A 472 12.02 -34.78 10.59
CA LEU A 472 12.42 -34.54 9.19
C LEU A 472 12.81 -35.82 8.45
N ASN A 473 13.48 -36.77 9.12
CA ASN A 473 13.84 -38.05 8.53
C ASN A 473 12.61 -38.92 8.18
N GLN A 474 11.47 -38.69 8.85
CA GLN A 474 10.22 -39.42 8.62
C GLN A 474 9.35 -38.77 7.54
N ILE A 475 9.55 -37.48 7.25
CA ILE A 475 8.75 -36.74 6.28
C ILE A 475 9.24 -37.06 4.86
N GLN A 476 8.41 -37.75 4.08
CA GLN A 476 8.70 -38.07 2.67
C GLN A 476 8.05 -37.06 1.70
N VAL A 477 8.55 -35.82 1.71
CA VAL A 477 8.09 -34.74 0.82
C VAL A 477 9.26 -34.08 0.10
N HIS A 478 8.98 -33.33 -0.97
CA HIS A 478 10.02 -32.60 -1.72
C HIS A 478 10.23 -31.18 -1.18
N THR A 479 9.15 -30.53 -0.73
CA THR A 479 9.19 -29.11 -0.32
C THR A 479 8.42 -28.91 0.98
N ILE A 480 9.04 -28.20 1.93
CA ILE A 480 8.42 -27.77 3.19
C ILE A 480 8.12 -26.27 3.14
N ILE A 481 6.86 -25.91 3.39
CA ILE A 481 6.36 -24.55 3.52
C ILE A 481 6.17 -24.22 5.00
N THR A 482 6.99 -23.30 5.51
CA THR A 482 6.94 -22.82 6.88
C THR A 482 6.20 -21.48 6.97
N LEU A 483 5.09 -21.47 7.71
CA LEU A 483 4.27 -20.26 7.91
C LEU A 483 4.59 -19.48 9.19
N ASN A 484 5.54 -19.96 9.99
CA ASN A 484 5.91 -19.36 11.28
C ASN A 484 6.74 -18.08 11.09
N GLU A 485 6.52 -17.08 11.94
CA GLU A 485 7.47 -15.97 12.09
C GLU A 485 8.76 -16.47 12.77
N PRO A 486 9.94 -15.88 12.48
CA PRO A 486 11.21 -16.30 13.09
C PRO A 486 11.19 -16.34 14.62
N LYS A 487 10.44 -15.44 15.25
CA LYS A 487 10.28 -15.38 16.71
C LYS A 487 9.50 -16.58 17.28
N GLU A 488 8.64 -17.22 16.48
CA GLU A 488 7.90 -18.42 16.92
C GLU A 488 8.79 -19.67 16.96
N LEU A 489 9.97 -19.65 16.33
CA LEU A 489 10.90 -20.77 16.39
C LEU A 489 11.68 -20.84 17.70
N SER A 490 11.65 -19.79 18.53
CA SER A 490 12.24 -19.82 19.87
C SER A 490 11.60 -20.87 20.78
N PHE A 491 10.38 -21.33 20.46
CA PHE A 491 9.73 -22.45 21.13
C PHE A 491 10.39 -23.81 20.83
N MET A 492 11.43 -23.85 19.99
CA MET A 492 12.25 -25.05 19.76
C MET A 492 13.54 -25.05 20.60
N ASN A 493 13.84 -23.96 21.32
CA ASN A 493 15.08 -23.85 22.09
C ASN A 493 15.12 -24.92 23.19
N MET A 494 16.23 -25.66 23.26
CA MET A 494 16.50 -26.62 24.33
C MET A 494 16.95 -25.93 25.63
N THR A 495 17.66 -24.81 25.51
CA THR A 495 18.22 -24.04 26.63
C THR A 495 18.13 -22.53 26.32
N ASN A 496 18.29 -21.67 27.32
CA ASN A 496 18.44 -20.21 27.10
C ASN A 496 19.69 -19.83 26.25
N LYS A 497 20.59 -20.79 25.97
CA LYS A 497 21.80 -20.60 25.17
C LYS A 497 21.64 -21.09 23.72
N ASN A 498 20.78 -22.07 23.45
CA ASN A 498 20.55 -22.60 22.10
C ASN A 498 19.40 -21.84 21.43
N PHE A 499 19.75 -20.78 20.69
CA PHE A 499 18.78 -19.95 19.99
C PHE A 499 18.42 -20.58 18.63
N TYR A 500 17.28 -21.26 18.55
CA TYR A 500 16.70 -21.72 17.29
C TYR A 500 16.10 -20.53 16.54
N ASN A 501 16.57 -20.30 15.32
CA ASN A 501 16.07 -19.28 14.41
C ASN A 501 15.65 -19.95 13.08
N MET A 502 15.10 -19.14 12.16
CA MET A 502 14.67 -19.63 10.85
C MET A 502 15.83 -20.23 10.04
N ASP A 503 17.04 -19.68 10.17
CA ASP A 503 18.20 -20.14 9.41
C ASP A 503 18.64 -21.55 9.83
N ILE A 504 18.68 -21.82 11.14
CA ILE A 504 18.99 -23.15 11.68
C ILE A 504 17.91 -24.14 11.24
N TYR A 505 16.62 -23.77 11.35
CA TYR A 505 15.54 -24.62 10.87
C TYR A 505 15.70 -24.94 9.36
N SER A 506 15.99 -23.92 8.55
CA SER A 506 16.23 -24.06 7.11
C SER A 506 17.41 -24.99 6.81
N MET A 507 18.48 -24.91 7.61
CA MET A 507 19.64 -25.78 7.50
C MET A 507 19.25 -27.26 7.72
N HIS A 508 18.43 -27.56 8.73
CA HIS A 508 17.98 -28.93 8.98
C HIS A 508 17.09 -29.47 7.86
N VAL A 509 16.17 -28.66 7.34
CA VAL A 509 15.32 -29.05 6.20
C VAL A 509 16.17 -29.35 4.97
N LYS A 510 17.14 -28.48 4.64
CA LYS A 510 18.05 -28.70 3.51
C LYS A 510 18.94 -29.93 3.70
N ARG A 511 19.42 -30.21 4.92
CA ARG A 511 20.18 -31.43 5.23
C ARG A 511 19.37 -32.71 5.05
N ALA A 512 18.05 -32.63 5.21
CA ALA A 512 17.13 -33.72 4.91
C ALA A 512 16.74 -33.79 3.41
N ASN A 513 17.49 -33.12 2.52
CA ASN A 513 17.30 -33.07 1.07
C ASN A 513 15.92 -32.54 0.63
N MET A 514 15.34 -31.64 1.42
CA MET A 514 14.08 -30.98 1.10
C MET A 514 14.28 -29.50 0.76
N GLU A 515 13.47 -29.00 -0.16
CA GLU A 515 13.38 -27.57 -0.43
C GLU A 515 12.63 -26.87 0.70
N HIS A 516 13.13 -25.71 1.12
CA HIS A 516 12.51 -24.95 2.21
C HIS A 516 12.01 -23.60 1.72
N ILE A 517 10.70 -23.41 1.84
CA ILE A 517 10.00 -22.19 1.45
C ILE A 517 9.41 -21.54 2.71
N VAL A 518 9.68 -20.26 2.92
CA VAL A 518 9.24 -19.52 4.11
C VAL A 518 8.30 -18.39 3.71
N TYR A 519 7.05 -18.43 4.21
CA TYR A 519 6.09 -17.35 4.07
C TYR A 519 5.47 -17.03 5.43
N PRO A 520 6.05 -16.09 6.21
CA PRO A 520 5.66 -15.90 7.60
C PRO A 520 4.29 -15.23 7.72
N ILE A 521 3.35 -15.92 8.33
CA ILE A 521 2.03 -15.40 8.71
C ILE A 521 1.97 -15.39 10.22
N ARG A 522 1.80 -14.23 10.87
CA ARG A 522 1.71 -14.13 12.33
C ARG A 522 0.62 -15.05 12.90
N ASP A 523 0.85 -15.67 14.05
CA ASP A 523 -0.12 -16.62 14.64
C ASP A 523 -1.50 -16.00 14.81
N ARG A 524 -2.55 -16.70 14.35
CA ARG A 524 -3.96 -16.27 14.31
C ARG A 524 -4.31 -15.15 13.31
N PHE A 525 -3.33 -14.55 12.64
CA PHE A 525 -3.58 -13.54 11.61
C PHE A 525 -3.79 -14.16 10.22
N ILE A 526 -4.13 -13.28 9.28
CA ILE A 526 -4.17 -13.52 7.84
C ILE A 526 -2.90 -12.96 7.17
N PRO A 527 -2.59 -13.34 5.92
CA PRO A 527 -1.52 -12.70 5.14
C PRO A 527 -1.65 -11.17 5.07
N LYS A 528 -0.52 -10.47 5.10
CA LYS A 528 -0.48 -8.99 5.10
C LYS A 528 -0.97 -8.36 3.79
N SER A 529 -0.72 -9.03 2.67
CA SER A 529 -1.10 -8.63 1.32
C SER A 529 -1.72 -9.83 0.61
N ILE A 530 -2.86 -9.64 -0.05
CA ILE A 530 -3.48 -10.68 -0.87
C ILE A 530 -2.71 -10.86 -2.19
N SER A 531 -2.13 -9.78 -2.73
CA SER A 531 -1.35 -9.85 -3.98
C SER A 531 -0.11 -10.71 -3.81
N ASP A 532 0.70 -10.40 -2.80
CA ASP A 532 1.96 -11.09 -2.51
C ASP A 532 1.69 -12.55 -2.17
N TYR A 533 0.59 -12.83 -1.46
CA TYR A 533 0.18 -14.19 -1.12
C TYR A 533 -0.31 -14.99 -2.33
N MET A 534 -1.04 -14.36 -3.25
CA MET A 534 -1.42 -14.99 -4.52
C MET A 534 -0.19 -15.30 -5.36
N GLN A 535 0.73 -14.34 -5.53
CA GLN A 535 2.01 -14.55 -6.23
C GLN A 535 2.77 -15.73 -5.62
N PHE A 536 2.88 -15.78 -4.30
CA PHE A 536 3.51 -16.87 -3.57
C PHE A 536 2.90 -18.24 -3.90
N LEU A 537 1.56 -18.39 -3.83
CA LEU A 537 0.90 -19.67 -4.13
C LEU A 537 0.98 -20.05 -5.61
N TYR A 538 0.92 -19.08 -6.52
CA TYR A 538 1.14 -19.29 -7.96
C TYR A 538 2.55 -19.81 -8.25
N CYS A 539 3.58 -19.20 -7.65
CA CYS A 539 4.96 -19.66 -7.79
C CYS A 539 5.16 -21.10 -7.31
N ILE A 540 4.50 -21.49 -6.20
CA ILE A 540 4.56 -22.87 -5.71
C ILE A 540 4.01 -23.84 -6.75
N ILE A 541 2.83 -23.58 -7.30
CA ILE A 541 2.20 -24.47 -8.28
C ILE A 541 3.03 -24.54 -9.57
N LEU A 542 3.55 -23.40 -10.04
CA LEU A 542 4.44 -23.36 -11.21
C LEU A 542 5.74 -24.15 -10.98
N SER A 543 6.36 -24.00 -9.81
CA SER A 543 7.58 -24.74 -9.44
C SER A 543 7.35 -26.25 -9.41
N VAL A 544 6.23 -26.67 -8.82
CA VAL A 544 5.80 -28.08 -8.78
C VAL A 544 5.64 -28.65 -10.18
N ASN A 545 4.94 -27.93 -11.07
CA ASN A 545 4.70 -28.38 -12.44
C ASN A 545 5.98 -28.52 -13.26
N ARG A 546 6.98 -27.65 -13.03
CA ARG A 546 8.26 -27.67 -13.76
C ARG A 546 9.21 -28.78 -13.29
N SER A 547 9.19 -29.11 -12.00
CA SER A 547 10.24 -29.92 -11.36
C SER A 547 9.84 -31.36 -11.04
N SER A 548 8.62 -31.80 -11.41
CA SER A 548 8.02 -33.09 -11.00
C SER A 548 7.94 -33.33 -9.48
N ARG A 549 8.19 -32.29 -8.67
CA ARG A 549 8.16 -32.32 -7.20
C ARG A 549 6.74 -32.12 -6.68
N ASN A 550 5.92 -33.16 -6.76
CA ASN A 550 4.49 -33.07 -6.46
C ASN A 550 4.09 -33.29 -4.99
N ARG A 551 5.05 -33.38 -4.05
CA ARG A 551 4.77 -33.62 -2.63
C ARG A 551 5.20 -32.44 -1.78
N LEU A 552 4.22 -31.72 -1.23
CA LEU A 552 4.42 -30.53 -0.42
C LEU A 552 4.01 -30.79 1.03
N LEU A 553 4.73 -30.23 2.00
CA LEU A 553 4.29 -30.15 3.39
C LEU A 553 4.07 -28.69 3.77
N VAL A 554 2.89 -28.35 4.27
CA VAL A 554 2.64 -27.04 4.88
C VAL A 554 2.45 -27.17 6.39
N HIS A 555 3.14 -26.34 7.16
CA HIS A 555 2.99 -26.31 8.61
C HIS A 555 2.97 -24.89 9.18
N CYS A 556 2.38 -24.80 10.37
CA CYS A 556 2.55 -23.67 11.27
C CYS A 556 2.73 -24.23 12.68
N MET A 557 2.74 -23.39 13.73
CA MET A 557 2.92 -23.87 15.10
C MET A 557 1.94 -25.01 15.46
N GLY A 558 0.65 -24.84 15.16
CA GLY A 558 -0.41 -25.82 15.49
C GLY A 558 -0.92 -26.66 14.31
N GLY A 559 -0.53 -26.35 13.08
CA GLY A 559 -1.03 -27.04 11.89
C GLY A 559 -2.52 -26.82 11.57
N MET A 560 -3.19 -25.81 12.13
CA MET A 560 -4.67 -25.71 12.04
C MET A 560 -5.16 -24.49 11.23
N GLY A 561 -5.04 -23.28 11.79
CA GLY A 561 -5.59 -22.05 11.19
C GLY A 561 -4.87 -21.62 9.91
N ARG A 562 -3.60 -21.19 10.05
CA ARG A 562 -2.75 -20.74 8.93
C ARG A 562 -2.51 -21.84 7.90
N THR A 563 -2.24 -23.06 8.38
CA THR A 563 -2.07 -24.26 7.56
C THR A 563 -3.33 -24.56 6.75
N GLY A 564 -4.51 -24.57 7.38
CA GLY A 564 -5.79 -24.77 6.69
C GLY A 564 -6.12 -23.65 5.71
N LEU A 565 -5.86 -22.39 6.07
CA LEU A 565 -6.01 -21.26 5.14
C LEU A 565 -5.14 -21.44 3.89
N THR A 566 -3.89 -21.87 4.06
CA THR A 566 -2.97 -22.11 2.95
C THR A 566 -3.44 -23.27 2.09
N ALA A 567 -3.85 -24.39 2.70
CA ALA A 567 -4.40 -25.53 1.98
C ALA A 567 -5.64 -25.16 1.14
N VAL A 568 -6.58 -24.40 1.72
CA VAL A 568 -7.78 -23.92 1.02
C VAL A 568 -7.42 -22.97 -0.13
N CYS A 569 -6.53 -22.00 0.09
CA CYS A 569 -6.14 -21.07 -0.97
C CYS A 569 -5.37 -21.79 -2.09
N LEU A 570 -4.55 -22.79 -1.75
CA LEU A 570 -3.83 -23.61 -2.72
C LEU A 570 -4.79 -24.46 -3.56
N ASP A 571 -5.83 -25.06 -2.95
CA ASP A 571 -6.90 -25.80 -3.65
C ASP A 571 -7.60 -24.95 -4.70
N LEU A 572 -8.02 -23.76 -4.30
CA LEU A 572 -8.69 -22.81 -5.19
C LEU A 572 -7.76 -22.35 -6.32
N THR A 573 -6.48 -22.12 -6.03
CA THR A 573 -5.49 -21.67 -7.02
C THR A 573 -5.16 -22.78 -8.02
N TYR A 574 -4.95 -24.00 -7.52
CA TYR A 574 -4.63 -25.16 -8.33
C TYR A 574 -5.74 -25.46 -9.34
N GLU A 575 -6.99 -25.54 -8.88
CA GLU A 575 -8.15 -25.72 -9.76
C GLU A 575 -8.24 -24.59 -10.81
N ASN A 576 -8.03 -23.34 -10.42
CA ASN A 576 -8.09 -22.20 -11.34
C ASN A 576 -6.96 -22.21 -12.39
N MET A 577 -5.83 -22.87 -12.11
CA MET A 577 -4.73 -23.05 -13.06
C MET A 577 -4.92 -24.29 -13.94
N MET A 578 -5.54 -25.35 -13.42
CA MET A 578 -5.75 -26.63 -14.11
C MET A 578 -7.06 -26.70 -14.91
N ALA A 579 -7.99 -25.76 -14.72
CA ALA A 579 -9.16 -25.64 -15.58
C ALA A 579 -8.71 -25.36 -17.03
N ASN A 580 -8.76 -26.40 -17.88
CA ASN A 580 -8.29 -26.44 -19.26
C ASN A 580 -8.68 -25.18 -20.06
N GLU A 581 -7.74 -24.68 -20.88
CA GLU A 581 -7.96 -23.57 -21.83
C GLU A 581 -9.09 -23.83 -22.85
N ASN A 582 -9.63 -25.05 -22.88
CA ASN A 582 -10.67 -25.52 -23.80
C ASN A 582 -12.10 -25.50 -23.24
N GLU A 583 -12.32 -25.20 -21.95
CA GLU A 583 -13.68 -24.86 -21.53
C GLU A 583 -14.01 -23.46 -22.07
N PRO A 584 -15.12 -23.27 -22.81
CA PRO A 584 -15.54 -21.93 -23.15
C PRO A 584 -15.64 -21.17 -21.83
N LYS A 585 -15.06 -19.97 -21.77
CA LYS A 585 -15.30 -19.01 -20.67
C LYS A 585 -16.77 -18.59 -20.73
N THR A 586 -17.70 -19.51 -20.53
CA THR A 586 -19.13 -19.30 -20.45
C THR A 586 -19.35 -18.47 -19.20
N LYS A 587 -19.38 -17.14 -19.42
CA LYS A 587 -20.14 -16.15 -18.64
C LYS A 587 -20.44 -16.54 -17.18
N GLN A 588 -19.44 -16.89 -16.36
CA GLN A 588 -19.60 -16.74 -14.92
C GLN A 588 -19.42 -15.24 -14.63
N LYS A 589 -20.46 -14.46 -14.96
CA LYS A 589 -20.61 -13.06 -14.54
C LYS A 589 -20.68 -12.94 -13.02
N PHE A 590 -20.95 -14.05 -12.34
CA PHE A 590 -21.12 -14.10 -10.90
C PHE A 590 -19.86 -14.60 -10.20
N VAL A 591 -19.20 -13.70 -9.47
CA VAL A 591 -18.07 -14.02 -8.59
C VAL A 591 -18.61 -14.19 -7.17
N GLU A 592 -18.49 -15.38 -6.61
CA GLU A 592 -18.85 -15.63 -5.21
C GLU A 592 -18.00 -14.77 -4.27
N ARG A 593 -18.67 -13.88 -3.55
CA ARG A 593 -18.11 -13.04 -2.48
C ARG A 593 -18.80 -13.43 -1.17
N PHE A 594 -18.11 -13.24 -0.06
CA PHE A 594 -18.65 -13.56 1.27
C PHE A 594 -20.00 -12.89 1.56
N CYS A 595 -20.28 -11.72 0.98
CA CYS A 595 -21.55 -11.02 1.09
C CYS A 595 -22.73 -11.70 0.37
N HIS A 596 -22.47 -12.66 -0.54
CA HIS A 596 -23.51 -13.44 -1.21
C HIS A 596 -23.96 -14.66 -0.38
N TYR A 597 -23.28 -14.95 0.74
CA TYR A 597 -23.52 -16.14 1.56
C TYR A 597 -24.91 -16.24 2.20
N PRO A 598 -25.58 -15.15 2.64
CA PRO A 598 -26.98 -15.23 3.08
C PRO A 598 -27.95 -15.70 1.99
N PHE A 599 -27.57 -15.55 0.73
CA PHE A 599 -28.38 -15.86 -0.44
C PHE A 599 -27.94 -17.13 -1.17
N LEU A 600 -26.83 -17.76 -0.74
CA LEU A 600 -26.25 -18.96 -1.34
C LEU A 600 -26.25 -20.10 -0.31
N LEU A 601 -26.81 -21.25 -0.69
CA LEU A 601 -26.66 -22.48 0.10
C LEU A 601 -25.18 -22.85 0.21
N ALA A 602 -24.70 -23.19 1.41
CA ALA A 602 -23.30 -23.54 1.68
C ALA A 602 -22.72 -24.61 0.73
N ASN A 603 -23.57 -25.51 0.21
CA ASN A 603 -23.20 -26.56 -0.74
C ASN A 603 -22.84 -26.04 -2.14
N HIS A 604 -23.35 -24.85 -2.50
CA HIS A 604 -23.11 -24.21 -3.80
C HIS A 604 -21.88 -23.30 -3.77
N CYS A 605 -21.42 -22.87 -2.60
CA CYS A 605 -20.23 -22.01 -2.50
C CYS A 605 -18.92 -22.81 -2.66
N ARG A 606 -18.10 -22.44 -3.65
CA ARG A 606 -16.84 -23.13 -3.96
C ARG A 606 -15.81 -23.05 -2.83
N VAL A 607 -15.72 -21.89 -2.17
CA VAL A 607 -14.79 -21.67 -1.04
C VAL A 607 -15.17 -22.56 0.14
N CYS A 608 -16.47 -22.69 0.42
CA CYS A 608 -16.94 -23.54 1.51
C CYS A 608 -16.79 -25.02 1.21
N ARG A 609 -16.91 -25.42 -0.06
CA ARG A 609 -16.54 -26.76 -0.52
C ARG A 609 -15.04 -27.03 -0.33
N ALA A 610 -14.17 -26.09 -0.69
CA ALA A 610 -12.72 -26.20 -0.45
C ALA A 610 -12.43 -26.36 1.05
N ILE A 611 -13.06 -25.55 1.89
CA ILE A 611 -12.94 -25.64 3.36
C ILE A 611 -13.41 -27.01 3.86
N ALA A 612 -14.55 -27.50 3.37
CA ALA A 612 -15.08 -28.81 3.75
C ALA A 612 -14.11 -29.93 3.37
N ASN A 613 -13.58 -29.93 2.15
CA ASN A 613 -12.61 -30.92 1.67
C ASN A 613 -11.32 -30.91 2.51
N VAL A 614 -10.78 -29.73 2.80
CA VAL A 614 -9.58 -29.59 3.67
C VAL A 614 -9.87 -30.05 5.10
N ARG A 615 -11.08 -29.79 5.62
CA ARG A 615 -11.51 -30.26 6.95
C ARG A 615 -11.74 -31.77 7.01
N GLN A 616 -12.14 -32.41 5.91
CA GLN A 616 -12.20 -33.87 5.83
C GLN A 616 -10.80 -34.47 5.95
N ALA A 617 -9.81 -33.89 5.27
CA ALA A 617 -8.42 -34.32 5.39
C ALA A 617 -7.84 -34.04 6.80
N ARG A 618 -8.12 -32.86 7.36
CA ARG A 618 -7.65 -32.46 8.70
C ARG A 618 -8.76 -31.76 9.48
N PRO A 619 -9.48 -32.47 10.36
CA PRO A 619 -10.55 -31.89 11.18
C PRO A 619 -10.03 -30.75 12.06
N GLY A 620 -10.87 -29.73 12.29
CA GLY A 620 -10.51 -28.59 13.14
C GLY A 620 -9.71 -27.47 12.46
N THR A 621 -9.52 -27.51 11.14
CA THR A 621 -8.83 -26.45 10.38
C THR A 621 -9.75 -25.27 10.05
N ILE A 622 -9.15 -24.08 9.90
CA ILE A 622 -9.77 -22.85 9.38
C ILE A 622 -11.13 -22.44 10.03
N HIS A 623 -11.25 -22.47 11.37
CA HIS A 623 -12.45 -21.98 12.07
C HIS A 623 -12.49 -20.46 12.29
N ASN A 624 -11.36 -19.76 12.12
CA ASN A 624 -11.29 -18.33 12.35
C ASN A 624 -12.12 -17.59 11.27
N PRO A 625 -13.16 -16.82 11.64
CA PRO A 625 -13.99 -16.08 10.68
C PRO A 625 -13.19 -15.14 9.78
N LEU A 626 -12.11 -14.54 10.28
CA LEU A 626 -11.24 -13.66 9.49
C LEU A 626 -10.48 -14.43 8.41
N GLN A 627 -10.08 -15.67 8.68
CA GLN A 627 -9.39 -16.53 7.71
C GLN A 627 -10.37 -17.04 6.64
N ILE A 628 -11.59 -17.38 7.03
CA ILE A 628 -12.67 -17.76 6.10
C ILE A 628 -12.98 -16.59 5.17
N LEU A 629 -13.21 -15.40 5.74
CA LEU A 629 -13.43 -14.17 4.97
C LEU A 629 -12.28 -13.88 4.00
N PHE A 630 -11.03 -14.04 4.45
CA PHE A 630 -9.86 -13.90 3.58
C PHE A 630 -9.90 -14.87 2.40
N ALA A 631 -10.25 -16.14 2.62
CA ALA A 631 -10.34 -17.14 1.56
C ALA A 631 -11.41 -16.77 0.50
N HIS A 632 -12.55 -16.20 0.92
CA HIS A 632 -13.54 -15.68 -0.02
C HIS A 632 -13.04 -14.50 -0.84
N GLU A 633 -12.37 -13.54 -0.18
CA GLU A 633 -11.80 -12.38 -0.86
C GLU A 633 -10.65 -12.78 -1.80
N TYR A 634 -9.85 -13.76 -1.40
CA TYR A 634 -8.81 -14.38 -2.21
C TYR A 634 -9.42 -14.99 -3.49
N TYR A 635 -10.47 -15.81 -3.34
CA TYR A 635 -11.15 -16.43 -4.47
C TYR A 635 -11.77 -15.40 -5.43
N ALA A 636 -12.35 -14.33 -4.89
CA ALA A 636 -12.92 -13.26 -5.69
C ALA A 636 -11.86 -12.55 -6.55
N ARG A 637 -10.65 -12.33 -6.01
CA ARG A 637 -9.52 -11.78 -6.79
C ARG A 637 -8.95 -12.79 -7.79
N LEU A 638 -8.91 -14.07 -7.42
CA LEU A 638 -8.46 -15.15 -8.29
C LEU A 638 -9.30 -15.26 -9.58
N LYS A 639 -10.61 -15.01 -9.49
CA LYS A 639 -11.52 -14.99 -10.65
C LYS A 639 -11.51 -13.67 -11.44
N SER A 640 -10.85 -12.63 -10.95
CA SER A 640 -10.74 -11.34 -11.66
C SER A 640 -9.67 -11.41 -12.74
N SER A 641 -10.08 -11.27 -14.01
CA SER A 641 -9.17 -11.35 -15.17
C SER A 641 -8.09 -10.28 -15.16
N SER A 642 -8.44 -9.02 -14.86
CA SER A 642 -7.49 -7.90 -14.82
C SER A 642 -6.44 -8.06 -13.72
N TYR A 643 -6.87 -8.51 -12.53
CA TYR A 643 -5.97 -8.73 -11.40
C TYR A 643 -5.01 -9.89 -11.66
N MET A 644 -5.51 -10.97 -12.26
CA MET A 644 -4.68 -12.11 -12.60
C MET A 644 -3.71 -11.84 -13.75
N GLN A 645 -4.08 -11.01 -14.73
CA GLN A 645 -3.18 -10.54 -15.77
C GLN A 645 -2.02 -9.73 -15.19
N GLN A 646 -2.29 -8.86 -14.20
CA GLN A 646 -1.24 -8.11 -13.50
C GLN A 646 -0.28 -9.04 -12.75
N ILE A 647 -0.80 -10.05 -12.04
CA ILE A 647 0.05 -11.03 -11.34
C ILE A 647 0.91 -11.81 -12.34
N LYS A 648 0.32 -12.33 -13.43
CA LYS A 648 1.07 -13.07 -14.47
C LYS A 648 2.17 -12.21 -15.09
N HIS A 649 1.86 -10.96 -15.44
CA HIS A 649 2.84 -10.02 -15.98
C HIS A 649 4.00 -9.74 -15.00
N ILE A 650 3.72 -9.59 -13.71
CA ILE A 650 4.76 -9.44 -12.68
C ILE A 650 5.64 -10.68 -12.60
N LEU A 651 5.05 -11.87 -12.66
CA LEU A 651 5.79 -13.13 -12.64
C LEU A 651 6.67 -13.29 -13.89
N ASP A 652 6.15 -12.99 -15.08
CA ASP A 652 6.90 -13.03 -16.35
C ASP A 652 8.07 -12.04 -16.35
N LEU A 653 7.85 -10.83 -15.81
CA LEU A 653 8.92 -9.84 -15.64
C LEU A 653 10.01 -10.35 -14.70
N ASN A 654 9.63 -10.89 -13.55
CA ASN A 654 10.58 -11.43 -12.58
C ASN A 654 11.36 -12.62 -13.17
N GLU A 655 10.71 -13.48 -13.95
CA GLU A 655 11.36 -14.60 -14.64
C GLU A 655 12.37 -14.12 -15.69
N LYS A 656 12.02 -13.13 -16.51
CA LYS A 656 12.96 -12.50 -17.47
C LYS A 656 14.14 -11.82 -16.77
N LEU A 657 13.91 -11.26 -15.58
CA LEU A 657 14.95 -10.63 -14.78
C LEU A 657 15.90 -11.67 -14.17
N LEU A 658 15.37 -12.82 -13.76
CA LEU A 658 16.16 -13.94 -13.24
C LEU A 658 16.95 -14.65 -14.36
N SER A 659 16.41 -14.78 -15.56
CA SER A 659 17.14 -15.34 -16.71
C SER A 659 18.26 -14.43 -17.19
N SER A 660 18.02 -13.12 -17.28
CA SER A 660 19.05 -12.14 -17.66
C SER A 660 20.19 -12.02 -16.65
N THR A 661 19.90 -12.22 -15.35
CA THR A 661 20.93 -12.25 -14.31
C THR A 661 21.72 -13.56 -14.29
N GLN A 662 21.16 -14.69 -14.74
CA GLN A 662 21.94 -15.93 -14.90
C GLN A 662 22.97 -15.85 -16.03
N ASP A 663 22.67 -15.11 -17.11
CA ASP A 663 23.60 -14.89 -18.23
C ASP A 663 24.79 -14.00 -17.84
N GLU A 664 24.64 -13.08 -16.88
CA GLU A 664 25.73 -12.23 -16.36
C GLU A 664 26.69 -12.97 -15.41
N PHE A 665 26.30 -14.12 -14.85
CA PHE A 665 27.13 -14.90 -13.91
C PHE A 665 27.75 -16.17 -14.53
N ALA A 666 27.61 -16.37 -15.84
CA ALA A 666 28.36 -17.41 -16.57
C ALA A 666 29.85 -17.03 -16.64
N LEU A 667 30.63 -17.46 -15.65
CA LEU A 667 32.10 -17.43 -15.68
C LEU A 667 32.59 -18.11 -16.98
N PRO A 668 33.54 -17.52 -17.73
CA PRO A 668 34.09 -18.15 -18.90
C PRO A 668 34.87 -19.39 -18.48
N THR A 669 34.33 -20.57 -18.80
CA THR A 669 35.05 -21.84 -18.78
C THR A 669 36.06 -21.84 -19.93
N ASN A 670 37.18 -21.14 -19.74
CA ASN A 670 38.41 -21.29 -20.50
C ASN A 670 39.57 -20.79 -19.64
N ILE A 671 40.00 -21.65 -18.72
CA ILE A 671 41.37 -21.58 -18.19
C ILE A 671 41.92 -23.00 -18.30
N SER A 672 42.72 -23.22 -19.34
CA SER A 672 43.63 -24.34 -19.47
C SER A 672 44.82 -24.14 -18.51
N LEU A 673 44.88 -24.95 -17.46
CA LEU A 673 46.07 -25.66 -16.93
C LEU A 673 45.71 -26.37 -15.62
#